data_AF-A0A1M6XFB8-F1
#
_entry.id   AF-A0A1M6XFB8-F1
#
_cell.length_a   1.000
_cell.length_b   1.000
_cell.length_c   1.000
_cell.angle_alpha   90.00
_cell.angle_beta   90.00
_cell.angle_gamma   90.00
#
_symmetry.space_group_name_H-M   'P 1'
#
loop_
_entity.id
_entity.type
_entity.pdbx_description
1 polymer ?
#
loop_
_entity_poly.entity_id
_entity_poly.type
_entity_poly.pdbx_seq_one_letter_code
_entity_poly.pdbx_strand_id
1 'polypeptide(L)'
;MGGQHSLRGYLVQSLITVIDSLVDKEWSSVTLEPNKESEKVDIKWLYSNGDKKVAQVKSSINNFKYFKAQQWSTELESSTIDATHYELILVGHPDEKLSKTKIIGKVVIAPFKSLNMDSLLDEASVKIDKFYEQKGKSKIIASVRELLVKALIQEINFGAISGKEIFRNEFEDLLIDWITSIEKQIASNPWSSFAPPFLSSNIPIGNRIVENIFELVGWNNFNKNEVVQLFDDHIGEEIDYNLPYRGEIESGLIDNTDDFIMVDVEHDFSYPDDPKQIINDNIEKITLFSKNFKDQNKIPVKRNEQTKIYSVLFMLSSDNKELKEDFIYESHEYFKREKLEDYIQYLMVDNARATFLISSIVSAKNYRTEIPVKFLYPITDLNSSPGKIGKRGLQLPPQYINSSVLPIVKESHDKISILLYCADNFDPDSLKKLIWLTISLTSGYGNEYIIYFPDFDNNFDNVVKDIVRSFNDPGLTSKLKVQRFDRVESMAISDIKAHSSVLNDEAYNESVLPNKDSSKVLNKAFTEILPYGDILKPFLKTDAILSNDLKIFLSKRGLFIKSADKKKLITVISPILFSPRELDDFKSMIEIKEKSSKTSQEIFKLASTKSLEEIVKAFAPVNIEEITKNLDTKILSSPTFKKDPEKSNEYVMEIKTEKKDPTNYLAVNTTYGKITISCKIDSGNLFINSVKTTTTDDKLIASRIIKSNKASLLNKNIIENDSIQLLFSRFDNNKDRVNFLLSFSNIADSVIFSEAEIRKIKYKFDRNQEIPDSLKDRSDRDIVTYLNGKDLGGLVDISDEEFKKLLLLDEVEIFYKYNWQNIKNGGYSVKYNFSNSIYNKSGVDGNFRSEPYLFLSDTVKKLSNIDRLKKELADTIDDLKITKLKEYNIL
;
A
#
# COMPACT_ATOMS: atom_id res chain seq x y z
N MET A 1 -36.41 -32.93 38.06
CA MET A 1 -36.18 -32.70 36.61
C MET A 1 -34.75 -32.19 36.46
N GLY A 2 -33.96 -32.72 35.52
CA GLY A 2 -32.60 -32.22 35.28
C GLY A 2 -32.62 -30.89 34.51
N GLY A 3 -31.58 -30.07 34.66
CA GLY A 3 -31.53 -28.71 34.07
C GLY A 3 -31.73 -28.65 32.56
N GLN A 4 -31.23 -29.64 31.81
CA GLN A 4 -31.41 -29.71 30.35
C GLN A 4 -32.87 -29.89 29.90
N HIS A 5 -33.69 -30.58 30.69
CA HIS A 5 -35.11 -30.78 30.37
C HIS A 5 -35.91 -29.50 30.55
N SER A 6 -35.60 -28.72 31.58
CA SER A 6 -36.24 -27.42 31.82
C SER A 6 -35.88 -26.41 30.73
N LEU A 7 -34.59 -26.33 30.35
CA LEU A 7 -34.14 -25.46 29.24
C LEU A 7 -34.84 -25.79 27.91
N ARG A 8 -35.00 -27.08 27.60
CA ARG A 8 -35.75 -27.51 26.42
C ARG A 8 -37.22 -27.09 26.46
N GLY A 9 -37.86 -27.18 27.63
CA GLY A 9 -39.24 -26.75 27.82
C GLY A 9 -39.44 -25.26 27.47
N TYR A 10 -38.60 -24.39 28.03
CA TYR A 10 -38.63 -22.96 27.73
C TYR A 10 -38.37 -22.67 26.26
N LEU A 11 -37.38 -23.34 25.65
CA LEU A 11 -37.10 -23.16 24.24
C LEU A 11 -38.29 -23.53 23.34
N VAL A 12 -38.99 -24.63 23.67
CA VAL A 12 -40.19 -25.05 22.94
C VAL A 12 -41.32 -24.04 23.12
N GLN A 13 -41.57 -23.54 24.34
CA GLN A 13 -42.58 -22.51 24.59
C GLN A 13 -42.35 -21.25 23.75
N SER A 14 -41.10 -20.76 23.70
CA SER A 14 -40.74 -19.57 22.93
C SER A 14 -40.91 -19.79 21.43
N LEU A 15 -40.51 -20.95 20.94
CA LEU A 15 -40.66 -21.31 19.53
C LEU A 15 -42.13 -21.44 19.11
N ILE A 16 -42.98 -22.02 19.97
CA ILE A 16 -44.44 -22.04 19.76
C ILE A 16 -45.01 -20.62 19.74
N THR A 17 -44.57 -19.77 20.67
CA THR A 17 -44.97 -18.36 20.73
C THR A 17 -44.65 -17.65 19.41
N VAL A 18 -43.45 -17.84 18.85
CA VAL A 18 -43.06 -17.29 17.53
C VAL A 18 -43.97 -17.84 16.42
N ILE A 19 -44.11 -19.17 16.32
CA ILE A 19 -44.87 -19.81 15.24
C ILE A 19 -46.32 -19.32 15.23
N ASP A 20 -46.97 -19.34 16.38
CA ASP A 20 -48.39 -19.02 16.48
C ASP A 20 -48.63 -17.51 16.29
N SER A 21 -47.70 -16.67 16.75
CA SER A 21 -47.75 -15.21 16.51
C SER A 21 -47.61 -14.84 15.03
N LEU A 22 -46.89 -15.66 14.24
CA LEU A 22 -46.77 -15.50 12.78
C LEU A 22 -47.98 -16.05 12.01
N VAL A 23 -48.77 -16.95 12.61
CA VAL A 23 -49.94 -17.58 11.97
C VAL A 23 -51.22 -16.79 12.26
N ASP A 24 -51.43 -16.40 13.51
CA ASP A 24 -52.61 -15.66 13.96
C ASP A 24 -52.45 -14.17 13.68
N LYS A 25 -53.46 -13.56 13.05
CA LYS A 25 -53.46 -12.16 12.62
C LYS A 25 -54.20 -11.21 13.53
N GLU A 26 -54.99 -11.74 14.47
CA GLU A 26 -56.00 -10.95 15.18
C GLU A 26 -55.56 -10.54 16.60
N TRP A 27 -54.45 -11.10 17.09
CA TRP A 27 -53.91 -10.78 18.41
C TRP A 27 -53.34 -9.35 18.46
N SER A 28 -53.57 -8.63 19.56
CA SER A 28 -53.04 -7.29 19.84
C SER A 28 -51.74 -7.32 20.65
N SER A 29 -51.64 -8.25 21.61
CA SER A 29 -50.42 -8.49 22.38
C SER A 29 -50.25 -9.95 22.76
N VAL A 30 -49.00 -10.36 22.97
CA VAL A 30 -48.62 -11.69 23.46
C VAL A 30 -47.67 -11.56 24.65
N THR A 31 -47.78 -12.45 25.62
CA THR A 31 -46.89 -12.53 26.79
C THR A 31 -46.51 -13.98 27.03
N LEU A 32 -45.20 -14.27 26.99
CA LEU A 32 -44.64 -15.54 27.45
C LEU A 32 -44.32 -15.42 28.95
N GLU A 33 -44.70 -16.42 29.75
CA GLU A 33 -44.56 -16.44 31.22
C GLU A 33 -45.16 -15.18 31.89
N PRO A 34 -46.48 -14.95 31.77
CA PRO A 34 -47.13 -13.74 32.29
C PRO A 34 -47.16 -13.67 33.83
N ASN A 35 -46.55 -12.61 34.42
CA ASN A 35 -46.48 -12.39 35.88
C ASN A 35 -47.84 -12.31 36.61
N LYS A 36 -48.90 -11.91 35.91
CA LYS A 36 -50.24 -11.66 36.50
C LYS A 36 -51.21 -12.83 36.30
N GLU A 37 -50.73 -13.97 35.82
CA GLU A 37 -51.51 -15.18 35.63
C GLU A 37 -50.95 -16.31 36.52
N SER A 38 -51.63 -17.44 36.54
CA SER A 38 -51.13 -18.63 37.23
C SER A 38 -49.87 -19.20 36.55
N GLU A 39 -48.99 -19.86 37.32
CA GLU A 39 -47.87 -20.67 36.82
C GLU A 39 -48.29 -21.81 35.86
N LYS A 40 -49.59 -21.99 35.62
CA LYS A 40 -50.13 -22.94 34.64
C LYS A 40 -50.29 -22.33 33.25
N VAL A 41 -50.25 -21.01 33.13
CA VAL A 41 -50.34 -20.27 31.87
C VAL A 41 -48.92 -19.99 31.39
N ASP A 42 -48.52 -20.67 30.32
CA ASP A 42 -47.20 -20.47 29.74
C ASP A 42 -47.24 -19.30 28.75
N ILE A 43 -48.33 -19.16 27.98
CA ILE A 43 -48.50 -18.11 26.96
C ILE A 43 -49.88 -17.47 27.09
N LYS A 44 -49.95 -16.15 26.98
CA LYS A 44 -51.19 -15.38 26.95
C LYS A 44 -51.24 -14.48 25.71
N TRP A 45 -52.36 -14.52 24.98
CA TRP A 45 -52.68 -13.56 23.93
C TRP A 45 -53.89 -12.71 24.32
N LEU A 46 -53.82 -11.42 24.01
CA LEU A 46 -54.97 -10.52 24.01
C LEU A 46 -55.34 -10.20 22.56
N TYR A 47 -56.64 -10.10 22.30
CA TYR A 47 -57.18 -9.78 20.98
C TYR A 47 -57.80 -8.39 20.97
N SER A 48 -57.92 -7.81 19.77
CA SER A 48 -58.42 -6.44 19.59
C SER A 48 -59.86 -6.23 20.07
N ASN A 49 -60.66 -7.30 20.17
CA ASN A 49 -62.03 -7.30 20.69
C ASN A 49 -62.10 -7.42 22.23
N GLY A 50 -60.96 -7.50 22.92
CA GLY A 50 -60.87 -7.71 24.37
C GLY A 50 -60.84 -9.17 24.80
N ASP A 51 -60.92 -10.12 23.85
CA ASP A 51 -60.84 -11.55 24.17
C ASP A 51 -59.44 -11.91 24.67
N LYS A 52 -59.41 -12.79 25.67
CA LYS A 52 -58.18 -13.35 26.24
C LYS A 52 -58.08 -14.83 25.89
N LYS A 53 -56.94 -15.24 25.33
CA LYS A 53 -56.57 -16.64 25.11
C LYS A 53 -55.37 -16.99 25.98
N VAL A 54 -55.46 -18.09 26.71
CA VAL A 54 -54.34 -18.65 27.49
C VAL A 54 -53.98 -20.03 26.98
N ALA A 55 -52.68 -20.32 26.90
CA ALA A 55 -52.18 -21.63 26.54
C ALA A 55 -51.18 -22.18 27.54
N GLN A 56 -51.19 -23.50 27.64
CA GLN A 56 -50.16 -24.26 28.32
C GLN A 56 -49.44 -25.17 27.31
N VAL A 57 -48.11 -25.18 27.35
CA VAL A 57 -47.27 -25.98 26.47
C VAL A 57 -46.63 -27.10 27.28
N LYS A 58 -46.76 -28.35 26.81
CA LYS A 58 -46.05 -29.48 27.39
C LYS A 58 -45.22 -30.18 26.32
N SER A 59 -43.93 -30.31 26.60
CA SER A 59 -42.98 -31.04 25.76
C SER A 59 -42.50 -32.31 26.46
N SER A 60 -42.54 -33.47 25.78
CA SER A 60 -42.12 -34.75 26.36
C SER A 60 -41.62 -35.73 25.30
N ILE A 61 -40.54 -36.45 25.61
CA ILE A 61 -40.09 -37.62 24.83
C ILE A 61 -41.05 -38.80 25.04
N ASN A 62 -41.63 -38.91 26.24
CA ASN A 62 -42.58 -39.95 26.60
C ASN A 62 -43.99 -39.63 26.10
N ASN A 63 -44.77 -40.66 25.80
CA ASN A 63 -46.13 -40.48 25.31
C ASN A 63 -47.04 -39.75 26.30
N PHE A 64 -47.76 -38.75 25.83
CA PHE A 64 -48.81 -38.07 26.57
C PHE A 64 -50.01 -38.99 26.76
N LYS A 65 -50.43 -39.14 28.02
CA LYS A 65 -51.61 -39.92 28.38
C LYS A 65 -52.83 -39.03 28.48
N TYR A 66 -53.99 -39.52 28.02
CA TYR A 66 -55.25 -38.77 28.08
C TYR A 66 -55.57 -38.21 29.48
N PHE A 67 -55.36 -39.00 30.55
CA PHE A 67 -55.67 -38.54 31.92
C PHE A 67 -54.79 -37.36 32.37
N LYS A 68 -53.53 -37.30 31.92
CA LYS A 68 -52.62 -36.18 32.19
C LYS A 68 -53.07 -34.92 31.47
N ALA A 69 -53.45 -35.05 30.19
CA ALA A 69 -54.01 -33.94 29.42
C ALA A 69 -55.31 -33.41 30.06
N GLN A 70 -56.15 -34.31 30.58
CA GLN A 70 -57.36 -33.93 31.31
C GLN A 70 -57.06 -33.17 32.61
N GLN A 71 -56.06 -33.62 33.37
CA GLN A 71 -55.59 -32.91 34.55
C GLN A 71 -55.11 -31.50 34.20
N TRP A 72 -54.21 -31.37 33.22
CA TRP A 72 -53.68 -30.07 32.77
C TRP A 72 -54.78 -29.14 32.25
N SER A 73 -55.73 -29.67 31.49
CA SER A 73 -56.86 -28.90 30.98
C SER A 73 -57.73 -28.34 32.12
N THR A 74 -57.98 -29.15 33.15
CA THR A 74 -58.77 -28.74 34.33
C THR A 74 -58.01 -27.70 35.16
N GLU A 75 -56.70 -27.85 35.32
CA GLU A 75 -55.83 -26.87 35.98
C GLU A 75 -55.78 -25.54 35.20
N LEU A 76 -55.71 -25.58 33.87
CA LEU A 76 -55.69 -24.38 33.04
C LEU A 76 -57.02 -23.63 33.08
N GLU A 77 -58.16 -24.32 33.02
CA GLU A 77 -59.49 -23.69 33.11
C GLU A 77 -59.75 -23.05 34.48
N SER A 78 -59.36 -23.73 35.56
CA SER A 78 -59.59 -23.24 36.92
C SER A 78 -58.68 -22.08 37.32
N SER A 79 -57.56 -21.91 36.62
CA SER A 79 -56.52 -20.94 36.98
C SER A 79 -56.71 -19.55 36.37
N THR A 80 -57.39 -19.43 35.23
CA THR A 80 -57.68 -18.14 34.59
C THR A 80 -59.15 -18.09 34.16
N ILE A 81 -60.05 -17.67 35.05
CA ILE A 81 -61.51 -17.72 34.84
C ILE A 81 -62.01 -16.68 33.82
N ASP A 82 -61.26 -15.60 33.61
CA ASP A 82 -61.59 -14.50 32.70
C ASP A 82 -61.06 -14.71 31.26
N ALA A 83 -60.45 -15.87 30.96
CA ALA A 83 -60.09 -16.24 29.60
C ALA A 83 -61.30 -16.74 28.80
N THR A 84 -61.38 -16.27 27.57
CA THR A 84 -62.43 -16.66 26.60
C THR A 84 -62.07 -17.96 25.87
N HIS A 85 -60.77 -18.22 25.71
CA HIS A 85 -60.23 -19.36 24.98
C HIS A 85 -59.09 -20.01 25.77
N TYR A 86 -59.09 -21.33 25.85
CA TYR A 86 -58.05 -22.12 26.51
C TYR A 86 -57.47 -23.12 25.53
N GLU A 87 -56.15 -23.22 25.48
CA GLU A 87 -55.46 -24.13 24.56
C GLU A 87 -54.37 -24.94 25.27
N LEU A 88 -54.31 -26.25 24.98
CA LEU A 88 -53.25 -27.12 25.45
C LEU A 88 -52.41 -27.57 24.24
N ILE A 89 -51.14 -27.19 24.24
CA ILE A 89 -50.19 -27.45 23.16
C ILE A 89 -49.25 -28.58 23.58
N LEU A 90 -49.33 -29.71 22.89
CA LEU A 90 -48.57 -30.91 23.22
C LEU A 90 -47.51 -31.19 22.15
N VAL A 91 -46.24 -31.09 22.55
CA VAL A 91 -45.07 -31.29 21.67
C VAL A 91 -44.41 -32.63 22.03
N GLY A 92 -44.69 -33.65 21.23
CA GLY A 92 -44.33 -35.05 21.52
C GLY A 92 -45.42 -36.00 21.02
N HIS A 93 -45.40 -37.24 21.52
CA HIS A 93 -46.27 -38.30 21.01
C HIS A 93 -47.54 -38.46 21.87
N PRO A 94 -48.76 -38.34 21.34
CA PRO A 94 -49.97 -38.68 22.08
C PRO A 94 -50.25 -40.18 22.11
N ASP A 95 -51.02 -40.62 23.10
CA ASP A 95 -51.69 -41.92 23.04
C ASP A 95 -52.87 -41.91 22.04
N GLU A 96 -53.38 -43.10 21.69
CA GLU A 96 -54.39 -43.27 20.65
C GLU A 96 -55.72 -42.55 20.95
N LYS A 97 -56.06 -42.41 22.24
CA LYS A 97 -57.27 -41.71 22.66
C LYS A 97 -57.09 -40.20 22.52
N LEU A 98 -55.95 -39.69 22.96
CA LEU A 98 -55.62 -38.27 22.91
C LEU A 98 -55.40 -37.78 21.48
N SER A 99 -54.86 -38.61 20.57
CA SER A 99 -54.66 -38.25 19.16
C SER A 99 -55.96 -37.95 18.40
N LYS A 100 -57.09 -38.52 18.86
CA LYS A 100 -58.44 -38.30 18.29
C LYS A 100 -59.23 -37.22 19.04
N THR A 101 -58.70 -36.70 20.15
CA THR A 101 -59.39 -35.75 21.02
C THR A 101 -59.09 -34.32 20.58
N LYS A 102 -60.13 -33.55 20.25
CA LYS A 102 -60.00 -32.14 19.86
C LYS A 102 -60.21 -31.14 21.00
N ILE A 103 -61.03 -31.51 21.99
CA ILE A 103 -61.41 -30.65 23.11
C ILE A 103 -61.51 -31.52 24.37
N ILE A 104 -61.01 -31.00 25.49
CA ILE A 104 -61.22 -31.56 26.83
C ILE A 104 -61.78 -30.45 27.72
N GLY A 105 -63.04 -30.59 28.14
CA GLY A 105 -63.73 -29.50 28.85
C GLY A 105 -63.98 -28.31 27.91
N LYS A 106 -63.46 -27.15 28.27
CA LYS A 106 -63.37 -25.93 27.46
C LYS A 106 -62.01 -25.75 26.79
N VAL A 107 -61.01 -26.59 27.10
CA VAL A 107 -59.66 -26.50 26.51
C VAL A 107 -59.60 -27.18 25.15
N VAL A 108 -59.16 -26.43 24.14
CA VAL A 108 -58.85 -26.94 22.80
C VAL A 108 -57.49 -27.62 22.82
N ILE A 109 -57.41 -28.82 22.25
CA ILE A 109 -56.13 -29.52 22.09
C ILE A 109 -55.55 -29.12 20.73
N ALA A 110 -54.41 -28.43 20.75
CA ALA A 110 -53.74 -28.00 19.53
C ALA A 110 -53.23 -29.21 18.72
N PRO A 111 -53.10 -29.10 17.39
CA PRO A 111 -52.49 -30.14 16.57
C PRO A 111 -51.12 -30.58 17.11
N PHE A 112 -50.90 -31.89 17.22
CA PHE A 112 -49.66 -32.43 17.78
C PHE A 112 -48.46 -32.07 16.92
N LYS A 113 -47.41 -31.55 17.57
CA LYS A 113 -46.12 -31.26 16.94
C LYS A 113 -45.08 -32.27 17.40
N SER A 114 -44.17 -32.67 16.52
CA SER A 114 -43.06 -33.57 16.89
C SER A 114 -42.08 -32.85 17.81
N LEU A 115 -41.51 -33.56 18.79
CA LEU A 115 -40.41 -33.05 19.61
C LEU A 115 -39.07 -33.17 18.85
N ASN A 116 -39.00 -32.52 17.69
CA ASN A 116 -37.80 -32.35 16.88
C ASN A 116 -37.57 -30.84 16.73
N MET A 117 -36.49 -30.33 17.33
CA MET A 117 -36.20 -28.89 17.34
C MET A 117 -35.93 -28.36 15.94
N ASP A 118 -35.23 -29.12 15.09
CA ASP A 118 -34.94 -28.73 13.71
C ASP A 118 -36.25 -28.60 12.92
N SER A 119 -37.17 -29.55 13.08
CA SER A 119 -38.48 -29.48 12.43
C SER A 119 -39.32 -28.27 12.86
N LEU A 120 -39.24 -27.88 14.14
CA LEU A 120 -39.96 -26.71 14.65
C LEU A 120 -39.29 -25.40 14.19
N LEU A 121 -37.95 -25.36 14.11
CA LEU A 121 -37.19 -24.24 13.55
C LEU A 121 -37.50 -24.07 12.06
N ASP A 122 -37.56 -25.17 11.31
CA ASP A 122 -37.96 -25.18 9.90
C ASP A 122 -39.40 -24.67 9.72
N GLU A 123 -40.31 -25.10 10.59
CA GLU A 123 -41.69 -24.60 10.57
C GLU A 123 -41.71 -23.07 10.77
N ALA A 124 -41.05 -22.56 11.81
CA ALA A 124 -40.96 -21.12 12.07
C ALA A 124 -40.29 -20.36 10.91
N SER A 125 -39.21 -20.90 10.34
CA SER A 125 -38.50 -20.35 9.19
C SER A 125 -39.43 -20.18 7.99
N VAL A 126 -40.24 -21.20 7.67
CA VAL A 126 -41.24 -21.13 6.59
C VAL A 126 -42.34 -20.10 6.90
N LYS A 127 -42.72 -19.91 8.17
CA LYS A 127 -43.73 -18.90 8.55
C LYS A 127 -43.20 -17.47 8.42
N ILE A 128 -41.93 -17.21 8.76
CA ILE A 128 -41.29 -15.91 8.52
C ILE A 128 -41.31 -15.56 7.03
N ASP A 129 -40.98 -16.53 6.16
CA ASP A 129 -41.02 -16.34 4.70
C ASP A 129 -42.42 -15.92 4.23
N LYS A 130 -43.46 -16.66 4.67
CA LYS A 130 -44.86 -16.37 4.33
C LYS A 130 -45.34 -15.03 4.87
N PHE A 131 -44.92 -14.63 6.07
CA PHE A 131 -45.23 -13.32 6.64
C PHE A 131 -44.69 -12.20 5.73
N TYR A 132 -43.46 -12.35 5.24
CA TYR A 132 -42.81 -11.34 4.40
C TYR A 132 -43.41 -11.28 2.98
N GLU A 133 -43.70 -12.44 2.38
CA GLU A 133 -44.41 -12.51 1.08
C GLU A 133 -45.75 -11.77 1.13
N GLN A 134 -46.51 -11.90 2.23
CA GLN A 134 -47.79 -11.21 2.40
C GLN A 134 -47.68 -9.69 2.51
N LYS A 135 -46.50 -9.17 2.86
CA LYS A 135 -46.20 -7.73 2.87
C LYS A 135 -45.65 -7.23 1.52
N GLY A 136 -45.71 -8.06 0.47
CA GLY A 136 -45.29 -7.69 -0.90
C GLY A 136 -43.79 -7.78 -1.14
N LYS A 137 -43.06 -8.55 -0.34
CA LYS A 137 -41.61 -8.68 -0.40
C LYS A 137 -41.17 -10.05 -0.96
N SER A 138 -39.92 -10.15 -1.42
CA SER A 138 -39.34 -11.37 -1.97
C SER A 138 -38.98 -12.41 -0.88
N LYS A 139 -38.91 -13.69 -1.27
CA LYS A 139 -38.49 -14.79 -0.39
C LYS A 139 -37.08 -14.59 0.20
N ILE A 140 -36.90 -15.01 1.44
CA ILE A 140 -35.66 -14.88 2.21
C ILE A 140 -34.87 -16.21 2.14
N ILE A 141 -33.53 -16.18 2.14
CA ILE A 141 -32.69 -17.40 2.16
C ILE A 141 -32.94 -18.19 3.46
N ALA A 142 -32.95 -19.52 3.37
CA ALA A 142 -33.19 -20.42 4.50
C ALA A 142 -32.31 -20.14 5.74
N SER A 143 -31.00 -19.92 5.55
CA SER A 143 -30.06 -19.63 6.64
C SER A 143 -30.36 -18.31 7.36
N VAL A 144 -30.75 -17.27 6.62
CA VAL A 144 -31.15 -15.98 7.18
C VAL A 144 -32.45 -16.11 7.96
N ARG A 145 -33.43 -16.86 7.44
CA ARG A 145 -34.68 -17.14 8.15
C ARG A 145 -34.43 -17.86 9.47
N GLU A 146 -33.56 -18.88 9.48
CA GLU A 146 -33.21 -19.61 10.69
C GLU A 146 -32.53 -18.71 11.74
N LEU A 147 -31.64 -17.81 11.31
CA LEU A 147 -31.02 -16.82 12.20
C LEU A 147 -32.06 -15.87 12.80
N LEU A 148 -33.02 -15.40 11.99
CA LEU A 148 -34.12 -14.54 12.45
C LEU A 148 -35.01 -15.27 13.47
N VAL A 149 -35.33 -16.55 13.24
CA VAL A 149 -36.07 -17.37 14.22
C VAL A 149 -35.29 -17.44 15.53
N LYS A 150 -33.99 -17.72 15.49
CA LYS A 150 -33.14 -17.78 16.68
C LYS A 150 -33.08 -16.45 17.43
N ALA A 151 -32.97 -15.32 16.70
CA ALA A 151 -32.98 -13.98 17.28
C ALA A 151 -34.34 -13.65 17.93
N LEU A 152 -35.46 -13.98 17.29
CA LEU A 152 -36.80 -13.80 17.84
C LEU A 152 -37.02 -14.61 19.12
N ILE A 153 -36.56 -15.87 19.14
CA ILE A 153 -36.62 -16.70 20.34
C ILE A 153 -35.88 -16.03 21.50
N GLN A 154 -34.69 -15.46 21.23
CA GLN A 154 -33.93 -14.75 22.26
C GLN A 154 -34.67 -13.50 22.75
N GLU A 155 -35.21 -12.68 21.86
CA GLU A 155 -35.99 -11.50 22.24
C GLU A 155 -37.20 -11.85 23.10
N ILE A 156 -37.96 -12.87 22.72
CA ILE A 156 -39.12 -13.35 23.49
C ILE A 156 -38.68 -13.92 24.84
N ASN A 157 -37.56 -14.65 24.90
CA ASN A 157 -37.01 -15.15 26.16
C ASN A 157 -36.60 -14.01 27.10
N PHE A 158 -35.98 -12.95 26.60
CA PHE A 158 -35.66 -11.77 27.40
C PHE A 158 -36.93 -11.11 27.94
N GLY A 159 -37.99 -11.04 27.13
CA GLY A 159 -39.30 -10.57 27.55
C GLY A 159 -39.89 -11.41 28.68
N ALA A 160 -39.80 -12.75 28.58
CA ALA A 160 -40.35 -13.69 29.56
C ALA A 160 -39.74 -13.55 30.96
N ILE A 161 -38.45 -13.18 31.08
CA ILE A 161 -37.79 -12.94 32.39
C ILE A 161 -38.55 -11.90 33.23
N SER A 162 -39.18 -10.93 32.57
CA SER A 162 -39.92 -9.84 33.21
C SER A 162 -41.44 -9.92 32.98
N GLY A 163 -41.94 -10.99 32.35
CA GLY A 163 -43.33 -11.12 31.93
C GLY A 163 -43.77 -9.97 31.03
N LYS A 164 -42.87 -9.48 30.16
CA LYS A 164 -43.10 -8.33 29.28
C LYS A 164 -44.17 -8.66 28.25
N GLU A 165 -45.13 -7.74 28.12
CA GLU A 165 -46.13 -7.77 27.07
C GLU A 165 -45.51 -7.25 25.76
N ILE A 166 -45.58 -8.05 24.70
CA ILE A 166 -45.08 -7.71 23.36
C ILE A 166 -46.30 -7.39 22.50
N PHE A 167 -46.37 -6.15 21.99
CA PHE A 167 -47.46 -5.76 21.10
C PHE A 167 -47.22 -6.26 19.67
N ARG A 168 -48.31 -6.46 18.93
CA ARG A 168 -48.23 -6.97 17.55
C ARG A 168 -47.41 -6.07 16.63
N ASN A 169 -47.64 -4.77 16.69
CA ASN A 169 -46.88 -3.80 15.92
C ASN A 169 -45.38 -3.86 16.27
N GLU A 170 -45.03 -3.94 17.55
CA GLU A 170 -43.62 -4.07 17.98
C GLU A 170 -42.97 -5.35 17.42
N PHE A 171 -43.67 -6.48 17.45
CA PHE A 171 -43.20 -7.74 16.88
C PHE A 171 -43.01 -7.67 15.37
N GLU A 172 -43.97 -7.10 14.64
CA GLU A 172 -43.90 -6.94 13.17
C GLU A 172 -42.80 -5.95 12.78
N ASP A 173 -42.68 -4.81 13.46
CA ASP A 173 -41.69 -3.77 13.20
C ASP A 173 -40.26 -4.31 13.44
N LEU A 174 -40.04 -5.04 14.53
CA LEU A 174 -38.74 -5.66 14.84
C LEU A 174 -38.28 -6.61 13.71
N LEU A 175 -39.19 -7.46 13.23
CA LEU A 175 -38.92 -8.38 12.13
C LEU A 175 -38.59 -7.62 10.83
N ILE A 176 -39.39 -6.60 10.51
CA ILE A 176 -39.18 -5.77 9.31
C ILE A 176 -37.83 -5.04 9.41
N ASP A 177 -37.47 -4.49 10.56
CA ASP A 177 -36.22 -3.76 10.76
C ASP A 177 -34.99 -4.65 10.63
N TRP A 178 -35.02 -5.86 11.22
CA TRP A 178 -33.92 -6.83 11.07
C TRP A 178 -33.73 -7.25 9.62
N ILE A 179 -34.81 -7.60 8.92
CA ILE A 179 -34.73 -8.00 7.50
C ILE A 179 -34.27 -6.82 6.63
N THR A 180 -34.83 -5.62 6.84
CA THR A 180 -34.46 -4.42 6.10
C THR A 180 -32.99 -4.04 6.32
N SER A 181 -32.46 -4.26 7.53
CA SER A 181 -31.05 -4.02 7.83
C SER A 181 -30.13 -4.98 7.09
N ILE A 182 -30.51 -6.26 7.02
CA ILE A 182 -29.82 -7.29 6.23
C ILE A 182 -29.89 -6.94 4.74
N GLU A 183 -31.07 -6.58 4.22
CA GLU A 183 -31.26 -6.16 2.83
C GLU A 183 -30.41 -4.93 2.47
N LYS A 184 -30.37 -3.90 3.33
CA LYS A 184 -29.51 -2.72 3.15
C LYS A 184 -28.03 -3.09 3.14
N GLN A 185 -27.60 -3.96 4.04
CA GLN A 185 -26.20 -4.40 4.12
C GLN A 185 -25.80 -5.16 2.85
N ILE A 186 -26.65 -6.07 2.37
CA ILE A 186 -26.46 -6.81 1.11
C ILE A 186 -26.43 -5.84 -0.07
N ALA A 187 -27.37 -4.89 -0.16
CA ALA A 187 -27.43 -3.91 -1.25
C ALA A 187 -26.21 -2.98 -1.31
N SER A 188 -25.56 -2.74 -0.17
CA SER A 188 -24.34 -1.93 -0.06
C SER A 188 -23.04 -2.69 -0.33
N ASN A 189 -23.08 -4.02 -0.43
CA ASN A 189 -21.89 -4.83 -0.72
C ASN A 189 -21.77 -5.13 -2.23
N PRO A 190 -20.71 -4.68 -2.93
CA PRO A 190 -20.53 -4.94 -4.36
C PRO A 190 -20.39 -6.44 -4.69
N TRP A 191 -19.87 -7.25 -3.76
CA TRP A 191 -19.75 -8.70 -3.92
C TRP A 191 -21.09 -9.42 -3.97
N SER A 192 -22.13 -8.89 -3.32
CA SER A 192 -23.46 -9.51 -3.31
C SER A 192 -24.11 -9.48 -4.70
N SER A 193 -23.77 -8.49 -5.52
CA SER A 193 -24.28 -8.36 -6.89
C SER A 193 -23.46 -9.22 -7.86
N PHE A 194 -22.16 -9.36 -7.58
CA PHE A 194 -21.23 -10.19 -8.35
C PHE A 194 -21.53 -11.69 -8.13
N ALA A 195 -21.66 -12.11 -6.87
CA ALA A 195 -21.99 -13.46 -6.44
C ALA A 195 -23.23 -13.48 -5.51
N PRO A 196 -24.46 -13.41 -6.05
CA PRO A 196 -25.69 -13.38 -5.26
C PRO A 196 -25.78 -14.53 -4.23
N PRO A 197 -26.02 -14.26 -2.93
CA PRO A 197 -26.03 -15.32 -1.92
C PRO A 197 -27.14 -16.35 -2.13
N PHE A 198 -28.15 -16.01 -2.93
CA PHE A 198 -29.35 -16.82 -3.22
C PHE A 198 -29.17 -17.87 -4.32
N LEU A 199 -28.05 -17.85 -5.07
CA LEU A 199 -27.77 -18.89 -6.06
C LEU A 199 -27.31 -20.15 -5.32
N SER A 200 -28.13 -21.19 -5.32
CA SER A 200 -27.82 -22.50 -4.75
C SER A 200 -26.68 -23.18 -5.53
N SER A 201 -25.43 -22.87 -5.19
CA SER A 201 -24.24 -23.52 -5.76
C SER A 201 -23.38 -24.10 -4.64
N ASN A 202 -22.88 -25.32 -4.82
CA ASN A 202 -21.90 -25.97 -3.93
C ASN A 202 -20.50 -25.31 -3.97
N ILE A 203 -20.36 -24.13 -4.59
CA ILE A 203 -19.10 -23.41 -4.78
C ILE A 203 -18.98 -22.31 -3.71
N PRO A 204 -17.85 -22.19 -2.99
CA PRO A 204 -17.62 -21.12 -2.02
C PRO A 204 -17.83 -19.73 -2.62
N ILE A 205 -18.29 -18.77 -1.81
CA ILE A 205 -18.61 -17.41 -2.30
C ILE A 205 -17.38 -16.69 -2.87
N GLY A 206 -16.20 -16.81 -2.25
CA GLY A 206 -14.95 -16.26 -2.78
C GLY A 206 -14.65 -16.77 -4.19
N ASN A 207 -14.74 -18.08 -4.40
CA ASN A 207 -14.56 -18.70 -5.71
C ASN A 207 -15.58 -18.18 -6.73
N ARG A 208 -16.84 -18.02 -6.34
CA ARG A 208 -17.87 -17.45 -7.21
C ARG A 208 -17.56 -16.01 -7.59
N ILE A 209 -17.07 -15.20 -6.66
CA ILE A 209 -16.62 -13.83 -6.94
C ILE A 209 -15.52 -13.88 -8.00
N VAL A 210 -14.47 -14.68 -7.76
CA VAL A 210 -13.32 -14.80 -8.66
C VAL A 210 -13.70 -15.33 -10.05
N GLU A 211 -14.64 -16.26 -10.16
CA GLU A 211 -15.15 -16.73 -11.46
C GLU A 211 -15.82 -15.62 -12.26
N ASN A 212 -16.61 -14.77 -11.61
CA ASN A 212 -17.17 -13.59 -12.28
C ASN A 212 -16.07 -12.57 -12.65
N ILE A 213 -14.96 -12.50 -11.88
CA ILE A 213 -13.82 -11.64 -12.25
C ILE A 213 -13.19 -12.20 -13.52
N PHE A 214 -13.00 -13.51 -13.62
CA PHE A 214 -12.46 -14.18 -14.80
C PHE A 214 -13.27 -13.88 -16.06
N GLU A 215 -14.61 -13.85 -15.95
CA GLU A 215 -15.50 -13.44 -17.04
C GLU A 215 -15.28 -11.99 -17.51
N LEU A 216 -14.90 -11.08 -16.61
CA LEU A 216 -14.59 -9.70 -16.95
C LEU A 216 -13.21 -9.55 -17.58
N VAL A 217 -12.22 -10.32 -17.10
CA VAL A 217 -10.82 -10.20 -17.52
C VAL A 217 -10.44 -11.12 -18.69
N GLY A 218 -11.37 -11.95 -19.17
CA GLY A 218 -11.17 -12.86 -20.29
C GLY A 218 -10.42 -14.15 -19.93
N TRP A 219 -10.47 -14.58 -18.67
CA TRP A 219 -9.82 -15.79 -18.14
C TRP A 219 -10.78 -17.00 -18.08
N ASN A 220 -11.75 -17.06 -19.00
CA ASN A 220 -12.90 -17.98 -18.94
C ASN A 220 -12.54 -19.47 -19.04
N ASN A 221 -11.37 -19.78 -19.61
CA ASN A 221 -10.97 -21.16 -19.94
C ASN A 221 -10.01 -21.77 -18.90
N PHE A 222 -9.96 -21.22 -17.69
CA PHE A 222 -9.09 -21.75 -16.64
C PHE A 222 -9.61 -23.10 -16.14
N ASN A 223 -8.69 -24.05 -15.95
CA ASN A 223 -8.96 -25.32 -15.29
C ASN A 223 -9.36 -25.06 -13.83
N LYS A 224 -10.28 -25.89 -13.30
CA LYS A 224 -10.81 -25.77 -11.94
C LYS A 224 -10.44 -26.99 -11.09
N ASN A 225 -10.23 -26.78 -9.79
CA ASN A 225 -10.03 -27.82 -8.77
C ASN A 225 -8.91 -28.82 -9.11
N GLU A 226 -7.68 -28.34 -9.28
CA GLU A 226 -6.52 -29.23 -9.44
C GLU A 226 -6.10 -29.76 -8.06
N VAL A 227 -5.95 -31.07 -7.92
CA VAL A 227 -5.62 -31.72 -6.65
C VAL A 227 -4.25 -32.38 -6.75
N VAL A 228 -3.43 -32.21 -5.71
CA VAL A 228 -2.16 -32.90 -5.51
C VAL A 228 -2.22 -33.60 -4.16
N GLN A 229 -2.03 -34.92 -4.15
CA GLN A 229 -1.98 -35.72 -2.94
C GLN A 229 -0.53 -35.87 -2.48
N LEU A 230 -0.28 -35.65 -1.19
CA LEU A 230 1.01 -35.90 -0.56
C LEU A 230 0.83 -36.76 0.68
N PHE A 231 1.69 -37.76 0.85
CA PHE A 231 1.76 -38.51 2.09
C PHE A 231 2.47 -37.68 3.16
N ASP A 232 1.82 -37.45 4.29
CA ASP A 232 2.41 -36.78 5.44
C ASP A 232 2.93 -37.83 6.43
N ASP A 233 4.26 -37.93 6.52
CA ASP A 233 4.96 -38.90 7.37
C ASP A 233 4.66 -38.72 8.87
N HIS A 234 4.21 -37.55 9.32
CA HIS A 234 3.95 -37.27 10.74
C HIS A 234 2.58 -37.80 11.19
N ILE A 235 1.58 -37.72 10.33
CA ILE A 235 0.22 -38.24 10.61
C ILE A 235 -0.02 -39.63 9.99
N GLY A 236 0.82 -40.06 9.05
CA GLY A 236 0.71 -41.34 8.37
C GLY A 236 -0.46 -41.42 7.40
N GLU A 237 -0.94 -40.28 6.91
CA GLU A 237 -2.11 -40.14 6.03
C GLU A 237 -1.76 -39.36 4.76
N GLU A 238 -2.51 -39.58 3.69
CA GLU A 238 -2.44 -38.75 2.49
C GLU A 238 -3.26 -37.48 2.68
N ILE A 239 -2.63 -36.33 2.45
CA ILE A 239 -3.26 -35.01 2.49
C ILE A 239 -3.49 -34.52 1.07
N ASP A 240 -4.73 -34.16 0.77
CA ASP A 240 -5.11 -33.54 -0.48
C ASP A 240 -4.91 -32.02 -0.42
N TYR A 241 -4.02 -31.49 -1.25
CA TYR A 241 -3.91 -30.07 -1.51
C TYR A 241 -4.73 -29.71 -2.75
N ASN A 242 -5.55 -28.65 -2.67
CA ASN A 242 -6.38 -28.18 -3.76
C ASN A 242 -5.95 -26.79 -4.24
N LEU A 243 -5.77 -26.64 -5.56
CA LEU A 243 -5.59 -25.36 -6.23
C LEU A 243 -6.88 -25.02 -6.98
N PRO A 244 -7.59 -23.95 -6.58
CA PRO A 244 -8.88 -23.59 -7.16
C PRO A 244 -8.85 -23.44 -8.67
N TYR A 245 -7.85 -22.71 -9.21
CA TYR A 245 -7.78 -22.47 -10.64
C TYR A 245 -6.34 -22.44 -11.18
N ARG A 246 -6.19 -22.83 -12.44
CA ARG A 246 -4.99 -22.53 -13.23
C ARG A 246 -5.34 -22.24 -14.69
N GLY A 247 -4.51 -21.47 -15.36
CA GLY A 247 -4.71 -21.14 -16.76
C GLY A 247 -3.44 -20.71 -17.47
N GLU A 248 -3.55 -20.64 -18.80
CA GLU A 248 -2.44 -20.40 -19.71
C GLU A 248 -2.89 -19.47 -20.82
N ILE A 249 -2.24 -18.31 -20.96
CA ILE A 249 -2.55 -17.33 -22.00
C ILE A 249 -1.28 -16.89 -22.72
N GLU A 250 -1.40 -16.48 -23.98
CA GLU A 250 -0.28 -15.87 -24.68
C GLU A 250 -0.07 -14.46 -24.12
N SER A 251 1.17 -14.09 -23.79
CA SER A 251 1.44 -12.78 -23.21
C SER A 251 1.22 -11.66 -24.23
N GLY A 252 0.34 -10.71 -23.89
CA GLY A 252 0.14 -9.48 -24.67
C GLY A 252 1.26 -8.45 -24.48
N LEU A 253 2.03 -8.57 -23.40
CA LEU A 253 3.05 -7.59 -23.00
C LEU A 253 4.49 -8.06 -23.27
N ILE A 254 4.69 -9.33 -23.62
CA ILE A 254 6.02 -9.91 -23.88
C ILE A 254 5.95 -10.85 -25.09
N ASP A 255 6.83 -10.63 -26.07
CA ASP A 255 6.94 -11.48 -27.25
C ASP A 255 7.42 -12.90 -26.91
N ASN A 256 7.01 -13.87 -27.72
CA ASN A 256 7.38 -15.30 -27.63
C ASN A 256 7.30 -15.86 -26.19
N THR A 257 6.29 -15.41 -25.43
CA THR A 257 6.11 -15.76 -24.02
C THR A 257 4.66 -16.12 -23.73
N ASP A 258 4.45 -17.23 -23.03
CA ASP A 258 3.17 -17.58 -22.41
C ASP A 258 3.17 -17.20 -20.91
N ASP A 259 2.02 -16.78 -20.42
CA ASP A 259 1.78 -16.52 -19.00
C ASP A 259 1.00 -17.71 -18.40
N PHE A 260 1.66 -18.49 -17.55
CA PHE A 260 1.07 -19.57 -16.75
C PHE A 260 0.62 -19.01 -15.40
N ILE A 261 -0.68 -19.08 -15.12
CA ILE A 261 -1.31 -18.39 -13.99
C ILE A 261 -1.92 -19.45 -13.07
N MET A 262 -1.50 -19.47 -11.81
CA MET A 262 -2.15 -20.23 -10.74
C MET A 262 -2.91 -19.26 -9.86
N VAL A 263 -4.16 -19.58 -9.53
CA VAL A 263 -5.01 -18.70 -8.73
C VAL A 263 -5.50 -19.43 -7.50
N ASP A 264 -5.31 -18.78 -6.37
CA ASP A 264 -5.84 -19.17 -5.08
C ASP A 264 -6.78 -18.10 -4.55
N VAL A 265 -7.72 -18.51 -3.69
CA VAL A 265 -8.78 -17.65 -3.21
C VAL A 265 -8.96 -17.86 -1.71
N GLU A 266 -8.76 -16.78 -0.97
CA GLU A 266 -9.07 -16.71 0.45
C GLU A 266 -10.16 -15.64 0.64
N HIS A 267 -11.24 -16.01 1.33
CA HIS A 267 -12.40 -15.16 1.49
C HIS A 267 -13.06 -15.40 2.86
N ASP A 268 -13.30 -14.30 3.58
CA ASP A 268 -14.05 -14.32 4.84
C ASP A 268 -14.95 -13.08 4.96
N PHE A 269 -15.62 -12.92 6.10
CA PHE A 269 -16.43 -11.75 6.40
C PHE A 269 -15.57 -10.48 6.51
N SER A 270 -14.45 -10.55 7.23
CA SER A 270 -13.49 -9.46 7.40
C SER A 270 -12.07 -9.96 7.12
N TYR A 271 -11.13 -9.06 6.87
CA TYR A 271 -9.73 -9.44 6.79
C TYR A 271 -9.23 -10.02 8.13
N PRO A 272 -8.27 -10.96 8.07
CA PRO A 272 -7.67 -11.51 9.28
C PRO A 272 -6.74 -10.47 9.94
N ASP A 273 -6.76 -10.41 11.27
CA ASP A 273 -5.86 -9.55 12.06
C ASP A 273 -4.37 -9.87 11.82
N ASP A 274 -4.04 -11.15 11.57
CA ASP A 274 -2.69 -11.60 11.19
C ASP A 274 -2.75 -12.55 9.98
N PRO A 275 -2.45 -12.09 8.75
CA PRO A 275 -2.48 -12.91 7.54
C PRO A 275 -1.25 -13.80 7.36
N LYS A 276 -0.28 -13.78 8.29
CA LYS A 276 1.01 -14.47 8.14
C LYS A 276 0.89 -15.96 7.81
N GLN A 277 0.03 -16.69 8.52
CA GLN A 277 -0.11 -18.13 8.31
C GLN A 277 -0.73 -18.42 6.94
N ILE A 278 -1.83 -17.76 6.60
CA ILE A 278 -2.51 -17.86 5.30
C ILE A 278 -1.53 -17.61 4.13
N ILE A 279 -0.72 -16.55 4.22
CA ILE A 279 0.25 -16.21 3.17
C ILE A 279 1.36 -17.26 3.06
N ASN A 280 1.86 -17.77 4.19
CA ASN A 280 2.88 -18.83 4.18
C ASN A 280 2.35 -20.11 3.55
N ASP A 281 1.16 -20.54 3.97
CA ASP A 281 0.51 -21.75 3.49
C ASP A 281 0.20 -21.63 1.99
N ASN A 282 -0.22 -20.45 1.52
CA ASN A 282 -0.37 -20.15 0.09
C ASN A 282 0.95 -20.28 -0.67
N ILE A 283 2.05 -19.68 -0.20
CA ILE A 283 3.36 -19.74 -0.86
C ILE A 283 3.84 -21.20 -0.96
N GLU A 284 3.69 -21.97 0.12
CA GLU A 284 4.07 -23.39 0.18
C GLU A 284 3.22 -24.23 -0.78
N LYS A 285 1.89 -24.03 -0.77
CA LYS A 285 0.95 -24.66 -1.71
C LYS A 285 1.30 -24.36 -3.16
N ILE A 286 1.51 -23.10 -3.52
CA ILE A 286 1.85 -22.68 -4.89
C ILE A 286 3.19 -23.28 -5.34
N THR A 287 4.16 -23.36 -4.43
CA THR A 287 5.46 -23.99 -4.71
C THR A 287 5.31 -25.47 -4.99
N LEU A 288 4.47 -26.17 -4.22
CA LEU A 288 4.13 -27.57 -4.44
C LEU A 288 3.49 -27.78 -5.82
N PHE A 289 2.42 -27.05 -6.14
CA PHE A 289 1.73 -27.18 -7.42
C PHE A 289 2.64 -26.83 -8.60
N SER A 290 3.47 -25.79 -8.50
CA SER A 290 4.39 -25.43 -9.56
C SER A 290 5.41 -26.53 -9.86
N LYS A 291 5.95 -27.19 -8.82
CA LYS A 291 6.86 -28.35 -8.99
C LYS A 291 6.13 -29.52 -9.63
N ASN A 292 4.95 -29.88 -9.11
CA ASN A 292 4.14 -30.97 -9.64
C ASN A 292 3.80 -30.77 -11.13
N PHE A 293 3.41 -29.56 -11.54
CA PHE A 293 3.12 -29.25 -12.94
C PHE A 293 4.36 -29.29 -13.84
N LYS A 294 5.54 -28.90 -13.33
CA LYS A 294 6.80 -29.07 -14.05
C LYS A 294 7.14 -30.55 -14.25
N ASP A 295 7.01 -31.36 -13.21
CA ASP A 295 7.30 -32.81 -13.27
C ASP A 295 6.36 -33.53 -14.24
N GLN A 296 5.10 -33.09 -14.33
CA GLN A 296 4.11 -33.57 -15.30
C GLN A 296 4.31 -33.01 -16.72
N ASN A 297 5.33 -32.19 -16.97
CA ASN A 297 5.54 -31.46 -18.23
C ASN A 297 4.34 -30.61 -18.67
N LYS A 298 3.54 -30.11 -17.71
CA LYS A 298 2.52 -29.08 -17.97
C LYS A 298 3.14 -27.69 -18.09
N ILE A 299 4.40 -27.52 -17.68
CA ILE A 299 5.19 -26.29 -17.81
C ILE A 299 6.60 -26.67 -18.32
N PRO A 300 7.09 -26.11 -19.45
CA PRO A 300 6.50 -25.05 -20.26
C PRO A 300 5.38 -25.55 -21.18
N VAL A 301 4.43 -24.67 -21.47
CA VAL A 301 3.38 -24.90 -22.46
C VAL A 301 4.03 -24.77 -23.84
N LYS A 302 3.90 -25.76 -24.72
CA LYS A 302 4.60 -25.77 -26.03
C LYS A 302 4.05 -24.78 -27.07
N ARG A 303 3.49 -23.64 -26.67
CA ARG A 303 2.98 -22.60 -27.59
C ARG A 303 4.06 -21.59 -27.94
N ASN A 304 4.85 -21.14 -26.97
CA ASN A 304 5.94 -20.19 -27.15
C ASN A 304 7.27 -20.68 -26.55
N GLU A 305 8.36 -19.94 -26.84
CA GLU A 305 9.72 -20.29 -26.39
C GLU A 305 9.92 -20.14 -24.88
N GLN A 306 9.17 -19.24 -24.24
CA GLN A 306 9.28 -18.95 -22.82
C GLN A 306 7.93 -19.04 -22.12
N THR A 307 7.94 -19.38 -20.84
CA THR A 307 6.76 -19.33 -19.97
C THR A 307 7.10 -18.55 -18.70
N LYS A 308 6.29 -17.55 -18.37
CA LYS A 308 6.33 -16.84 -17.07
C LYS A 308 5.28 -17.45 -16.16
N ILE A 309 5.62 -17.62 -14.88
CA ILE A 309 4.74 -18.23 -13.90
C ILE A 309 4.27 -17.15 -12.91
N TYR A 310 2.95 -17.03 -12.79
CA TYR A 310 2.25 -16.12 -11.91
C TYR A 310 1.46 -16.90 -10.86
N SER A 311 1.55 -16.47 -9.61
CA SER A 311 0.64 -16.86 -8.53
C SER A 311 -0.24 -15.67 -8.22
N VAL A 312 -1.56 -15.84 -8.26
CA VAL A 312 -2.53 -14.79 -7.89
C VAL A 312 -3.30 -15.26 -6.68
N LEU A 313 -3.11 -14.60 -5.54
CA LEU A 313 -3.90 -14.80 -4.33
C LEU A 313 -4.95 -13.70 -4.25
N PHE A 314 -6.22 -14.06 -4.42
CA PHE A 314 -7.33 -13.18 -4.09
C PHE A 314 -7.56 -13.24 -2.60
N MET A 315 -7.35 -12.12 -1.92
CA MET A 315 -7.59 -11.94 -0.49
C MET A 315 -8.79 -11.02 -0.35
N LEU A 316 -9.97 -11.59 -0.12
CA LEU A 316 -11.24 -10.87 -0.23
C LEU A 316 -12.01 -10.85 1.09
N SER A 317 -12.66 -9.73 1.36
CA SER A 317 -13.50 -9.54 2.54
C SER A 317 -14.92 -9.12 2.14
N SER A 318 -15.91 -9.54 2.93
CA SER A 318 -17.31 -9.14 2.77
C SER A 318 -17.69 -7.91 3.60
N ASP A 319 -16.79 -7.32 4.38
CA ASP A 319 -17.07 -6.12 5.15
C ASP A 319 -17.04 -4.90 4.22
N ASN A 320 -18.15 -4.16 4.23
CA ASN A 320 -18.29 -2.94 3.44
C ASN A 320 -17.29 -1.85 3.84
N LYS A 321 -16.80 -1.87 5.09
CA LYS A 321 -15.77 -0.93 5.56
C LYS A 321 -14.42 -1.18 4.89
N GLU A 322 -14.13 -2.43 4.56
CA GLU A 322 -12.84 -2.90 4.04
C GLU A 322 -12.76 -2.86 2.50
N LEU A 323 -13.86 -2.49 1.82
CA LEU A 323 -13.91 -2.39 0.35
C LEU A 323 -12.88 -1.41 -0.25
N LYS A 324 -12.44 -0.43 0.55
CA LYS A 324 -11.46 0.59 0.14
C LYS A 324 -10.13 0.44 0.86
N GLU A 325 -9.99 -0.59 1.68
CA GLU A 325 -8.81 -0.81 2.51
C GLU A 325 -7.69 -1.42 1.67
N ASP A 326 -6.49 -0.86 1.83
CA ASP A 326 -5.26 -1.36 1.21
C ASP A 326 -4.64 -2.41 2.13
N PHE A 327 -5.21 -3.61 2.12
CA PHE A 327 -4.78 -4.73 2.95
C PHE A 327 -3.38 -5.24 2.56
N ILE A 328 -2.98 -4.99 1.31
CA ILE A 328 -1.61 -5.29 0.83
C ILE A 328 -0.57 -4.54 1.67
N TYR A 329 -0.83 -3.29 2.05
CA TYR A 329 0.08 -2.51 2.89
C TYR A 329 0.35 -3.15 4.25
N GLU A 330 -0.62 -3.82 4.87
CA GLU A 330 -0.45 -4.45 6.18
C GLU A 330 0.22 -5.82 6.09
N SER A 331 0.05 -6.51 4.96
CA SER A 331 0.46 -7.91 4.76
C SER A 331 1.79 -8.09 4.03
N HIS A 332 2.33 -7.03 3.41
CA HIS A 332 3.51 -7.12 2.53
C HIS A 332 4.77 -7.71 3.21
N GLU A 333 4.91 -7.57 4.52
CA GLU A 333 6.08 -8.07 5.27
C GLU A 333 6.15 -9.61 5.37
N TYR A 334 5.02 -10.29 5.14
CA TYR A 334 4.94 -11.75 5.23
C TYR A 334 5.41 -12.45 3.95
N PHE A 335 5.56 -11.73 2.83
CA PHE A 335 6.18 -12.24 1.59
C PHE A 335 7.71 -12.28 1.70
N LYS A 336 8.20 -13.13 2.61
CA LYS A 336 9.62 -13.22 2.94
C LYS A 336 10.43 -13.84 1.81
N ARG A 337 11.56 -13.21 1.47
CA ARG A 337 12.42 -13.58 0.34
C ARG A 337 12.86 -15.05 0.37
N GLU A 338 13.15 -15.58 1.55
CA GLU A 338 13.60 -16.95 1.76
C GLU A 338 12.54 -18.01 1.44
N LYS A 339 11.25 -17.64 1.48
CA LYS A 339 10.13 -18.55 1.17
C LYS A 339 9.68 -18.51 -0.28
N LEU A 340 9.96 -17.41 -0.99
CA LEU A 340 9.54 -17.25 -2.37
C LEU A 340 10.39 -18.12 -3.33
N GLU A 341 9.85 -18.37 -4.51
CA GLU A 341 10.58 -19.00 -5.62
C GLU A 341 11.07 -17.94 -6.64
N ASP A 342 12.29 -18.11 -7.16
CA ASP A 342 12.92 -17.10 -8.05
C ASP A 342 12.28 -17.01 -9.45
N TYR A 343 11.51 -18.03 -9.83
CA TYR A 343 10.87 -18.15 -11.13
C TYR A 343 9.36 -17.86 -11.08
N ILE A 344 8.79 -17.56 -9.90
CA ILE A 344 7.37 -17.24 -9.71
C ILE A 344 7.23 -15.74 -9.37
N GLN A 345 6.24 -15.09 -9.98
CA GLN A 345 5.79 -13.76 -9.59
C GLN A 345 4.51 -13.89 -8.77
N TYR A 346 4.53 -13.43 -7.52
CA TYR A 346 3.40 -13.55 -6.59
C TYR A 346 2.61 -12.24 -6.59
N LEU A 347 1.33 -12.31 -6.91
CA LEU A 347 0.38 -11.22 -6.97
C LEU A 347 -0.65 -11.43 -5.86
N MET A 348 -0.87 -10.44 -5.02
CA MET A 348 -1.94 -10.42 -4.03
C MET A 348 -2.97 -9.37 -4.43
N VAL A 349 -4.24 -9.76 -4.53
CA VAL A 349 -5.34 -8.88 -4.93
C VAL A 349 -6.27 -8.69 -3.73
N ASP A 350 -6.33 -7.48 -3.20
CA ASP A 350 -7.27 -7.10 -2.14
C ASP A 350 -8.59 -6.53 -2.72
N ASN A 351 -9.54 -6.24 -1.84
CA ASN A 351 -10.82 -5.61 -2.20
C ASN A 351 -10.64 -4.28 -2.93
N ALA A 352 -9.67 -3.44 -2.56
CA ALA A 352 -9.47 -2.14 -3.20
C ALA A 352 -9.03 -2.30 -4.66
N ARG A 353 -8.09 -3.20 -4.93
CA ARG A 353 -7.62 -3.55 -6.29
C ARG A 353 -8.72 -4.19 -7.11
N ALA A 354 -9.41 -5.18 -6.55
CA ALA A 354 -10.48 -5.87 -7.24
C ALA A 354 -11.66 -4.94 -7.56
N THR A 355 -12.06 -4.07 -6.63
CA THR A 355 -13.14 -3.09 -6.83
C THR A 355 -12.80 -2.11 -7.95
N PHE A 356 -11.57 -1.59 -7.99
CA PHE A 356 -11.12 -0.71 -9.07
C PHE A 356 -11.18 -1.40 -10.44
N LEU A 357 -10.64 -2.63 -10.52
CA LEU A 357 -10.63 -3.42 -11.74
C LEU A 357 -12.04 -3.68 -12.27
N ILE A 358 -12.92 -4.19 -11.39
CA ILE A 358 -14.31 -4.51 -11.73
C ILE A 358 -15.06 -3.26 -12.17
N SER A 359 -14.97 -2.16 -11.40
CA SER A 359 -15.66 -0.91 -11.73
C SER A 359 -15.23 -0.34 -13.08
N SER A 360 -13.94 -0.41 -13.39
CA SER A 360 -13.40 0.04 -14.68
C SER A 360 -13.95 -0.78 -15.85
N ILE A 361 -13.92 -2.11 -15.73
CA ILE A 361 -14.39 -3.01 -16.80
C ILE A 361 -15.92 -2.91 -16.98
N VAL A 362 -16.68 -2.87 -15.89
CA VAL A 362 -18.15 -2.74 -15.93
C VAL A 362 -18.55 -1.41 -16.55
N SER A 363 -17.91 -0.30 -16.14
CA SER A 363 -18.13 1.00 -16.75
C SER A 363 -17.85 0.97 -18.27
N ALA A 364 -16.77 0.32 -18.69
CA ALA A 364 -16.44 0.18 -20.10
C ALA A 364 -17.38 -0.75 -20.88
N LYS A 365 -17.96 -1.77 -20.23
CA LYS A 365 -19.01 -2.62 -20.84
C LYS A 365 -20.28 -1.80 -21.08
N ASN A 366 -20.72 -1.02 -20.10
CA ASN A 366 -21.93 -0.19 -20.21
C ASN A 366 -21.77 0.96 -21.22
N TYR A 367 -20.54 1.41 -21.48
CA TYR A 367 -20.24 2.31 -22.57
C TYR A 367 -20.18 1.55 -23.92
N ARG A 368 -21.10 1.86 -24.85
CA ARG A 368 -21.25 1.14 -26.14
C ARG A 368 -21.41 -0.37 -25.93
N THR A 369 -22.55 -0.79 -25.39
CA THR A 369 -22.85 -2.17 -24.93
C THR A 369 -22.59 -3.26 -25.96
N GLU A 370 -22.84 -2.99 -27.24
CA GLU A 370 -22.68 -3.97 -28.33
C GLU A 370 -21.23 -4.28 -28.71
N ILE A 371 -20.25 -3.58 -28.14
CA ILE A 371 -18.84 -3.69 -28.52
C ILE A 371 -18.05 -4.40 -27.41
N PRO A 372 -17.17 -5.35 -27.73
CA PRO A 372 -16.36 -6.03 -26.73
C PRO A 372 -15.37 -5.07 -26.03
N VAL A 373 -15.05 -5.38 -24.77
CA VAL A 373 -13.99 -4.71 -24.02
C VAL A 373 -12.65 -5.31 -24.45
N LYS A 374 -11.76 -4.46 -24.98
CA LYS A 374 -10.37 -4.82 -25.27
C LYS A 374 -9.42 -4.09 -24.35
N PHE A 375 -8.42 -4.77 -23.81
CA PHE A 375 -7.35 -4.17 -23.04
C PHE A 375 -6.23 -3.74 -23.98
N LEU A 376 -5.73 -2.52 -23.81
CA LEU A 376 -4.61 -2.02 -24.60
C LEU A 376 -3.29 -2.65 -24.10
N TYR A 377 -2.47 -3.14 -25.02
CA TYR A 377 -1.12 -3.64 -24.72
C TYR A 377 -0.09 -2.60 -25.18
N PRO A 378 0.50 -1.81 -24.24
CA PRO A 378 1.45 -0.76 -24.59
C PRO A 378 2.64 -1.32 -25.34
N ILE A 379 3.10 -0.58 -26.34
CA ILE A 379 4.31 -0.91 -27.08
C ILE A 379 5.52 -0.63 -26.19
N THR A 380 6.35 -1.65 -26.01
CA THR A 380 7.63 -1.62 -25.30
C THR A 380 8.64 -2.45 -26.08
N ASP A 381 9.93 -2.39 -25.73
CA ASP A 381 10.93 -3.30 -26.29
C ASP A 381 10.61 -4.78 -26.07
N LEU A 382 9.81 -5.13 -25.05
CA LEU A 382 9.42 -6.50 -24.74
C LEU A 382 8.40 -7.07 -25.74
N ASN A 383 7.63 -6.23 -26.44
CA ASN A 383 6.56 -6.65 -27.35
C ASN A 383 6.58 -5.91 -28.70
N SER A 384 7.79 -5.74 -29.25
CA SER A 384 8.04 -4.94 -30.47
C SER A 384 8.12 -5.75 -31.77
N SER A 385 7.84 -7.05 -31.72
CA SER A 385 7.89 -7.92 -32.91
C SER A 385 6.90 -7.48 -34.01
N PRO A 386 7.29 -7.54 -35.30
CA PRO A 386 6.40 -7.22 -36.42
C PRO A 386 5.10 -8.03 -36.35
N GLY A 387 3.97 -7.37 -36.09
CA GLY A 387 2.67 -8.01 -35.89
C GLY A 387 2.19 -8.12 -34.44
N LYS A 388 2.95 -7.66 -33.44
CA LYS A 388 2.50 -7.49 -32.03
C LYS A 388 2.46 -6.02 -31.57
N ILE A 389 2.98 -5.11 -32.38
CA ILE A 389 2.96 -3.66 -32.14
C ILE A 389 1.51 -3.14 -32.09
N GLY A 390 1.19 -2.37 -31.04
CA GLY A 390 -0.09 -1.65 -30.92
C GLY A 390 -1.32 -2.54 -30.67
N LYS A 391 -1.08 -3.80 -30.26
CA LYS A 391 -2.15 -4.76 -30.01
C LYS A 391 -3.07 -4.36 -28.86
N ARG A 392 -4.29 -4.85 -28.98
CA ARG A 392 -5.35 -4.80 -27.97
C ARG A 392 -6.07 -6.13 -28.02
N GLY A 393 -6.41 -6.67 -26.86
CA GLY A 393 -6.94 -8.03 -26.78
C GLY A 393 -8.03 -8.17 -25.73
N LEU A 394 -8.78 -9.26 -25.82
CA LEU A 394 -9.90 -9.55 -24.90
C LEU A 394 -9.44 -10.08 -23.53
N GLN A 395 -8.15 -10.35 -23.38
CA GLN A 395 -7.58 -10.92 -22.16
C GLN A 395 -6.76 -9.88 -21.40
N LEU A 396 -7.00 -9.76 -20.10
CA LEU A 396 -6.19 -8.93 -19.23
C LEU A 396 -4.84 -9.64 -18.98
N PRO A 397 -3.70 -8.98 -19.22
CA PRO A 397 -2.40 -9.51 -18.83
C PRO A 397 -2.34 -9.61 -17.28
N PRO A 398 -1.73 -10.66 -16.70
CA PRO A 398 -1.66 -10.82 -15.24
C PRO A 398 -0.96 -9.65 -14.55
N GLN A 399 -0.03 -8.97 -15.25
CA GLN A 399 0.67 -7.78 -14.75
C GLN A 399 -0.29 -6.60 -14.51
N TYR A 400 -1.51 -6.62 -15.07
CA TYR A 400 -2.51 -5.56 -14.93
C TYR A 400 -3.59 -5.86 -13.88
N ILE A 401 -3.57 -7.03 -13.23
CA ILE A 401 -4.59 -7.41 -12.24
C ILE A 401 -4.63 -6.43 -11.05
N ASN A 402 -3.46 -5.89 -10.67
CA ASN A 402 -3.29 -4.84 -9.66
C ASN A 402 -2.93 -3.49 -10.29
N SER A 403 -3.52 -3.16 -11.43
CA SER A 403 -3.33 -1.86 -12.06
C SER A 403 -4.00 -0.73 -11.27
N SER A 404 -3.33 0.41 -11.17
CA SER A 404 -3.93 1.68 -10.69
C SER A 404 -4.36 2.59 -11.85
N VAL A 405 -3.95 2.22 -13.06
CA VAL A 405 -4.37 2.85 -14.33
C VAL A 405 -4.66 1.73 -15.32
N LEU A 406 -5.88 1.71 -15.88
CA LEU A 406 -6.32 0.67 -16.79
C LEU A 406 -6.80 1.28 -18.12
N PRO A 407 -6.05 1.09 -19.22
CA PRO A 407 -6.47 1.50 -20.56
C PRO A 407 -7.37 0.43 -21.21
N ILE A 408 -8.59 0.82 -21.56
CA ILE A 408 -9.57 0.00 -22.26
C ILE A 408 -9.89 0.63 -23.62
N VAL A 409 -10.01 -0.20 -24.64
CA VAL A 409 -10.37 0.19 -26.00
C VAL A 409 -11.75 -0.40 -26.35
N LYS A 410 -12.59 0.44 -26.93
CA LYS A 410 -13.88 0.08 -27.53
C LYS A 410 -13.83 0.48 -29.00
N GLU A 411 -13.63 -0.49 -29.87
CA GLU A 411 -13.48 -0.26 -31.30
C GLU A 411 -14.58 -0.96 -32.11
N SER A 412 -14.98 -0.30 -33.20
CA SER A 412 -15.77 -0.87 -34.28
C SER A 412 -15.21 -0.34 -35.61
N HIS A 413 -15.78 -0.76 -36.74
CA HIS A 413 -15.43 -0.25 -38.07
C HIS A 413 -15.41 1.29 -38.18
N ASP A 414 -16.26 2.00 -37.43
CA ASP A 414 -16.44 3.45 -37.58
C ASP A 414 -15.72 4.30 -36.52
N LYS A 415 -15.47 3.74 -35.33
CA LYS A 415 -15.03 4.54 -34.18
C LYS A 415 -14.22 3.75 -33.16
N ILE A 416 -13.03 4.27 -32.86
CA ILE A 416 -12.17 3.84 -31.75
C ILE A 416 -12.32 4.82 -30.58
N SER A 417 -12.87 4.32 -29.47
CA SER A 417 -12.93 5.03 -28.20
C SER A 417 -11.89 4.47 -27.24
N ILE A 418 -11.08 5.34 -26.64
CA ILE A 418 -10.05 5.00 -25.66
C ILE A 418 -10.51 5.49 -24.29
N LEU A 419 -10.67 4.55 -23.37
CA LEU A 419 -11.13 4.78 -22.01
C LEU A 419 -9.95 4.55 -21.06
N LEU A 420 -9.49 5.58 -20.37
CA LEU A 420 -8.41 5.46 -19.39
C LEU A 420 -8.97 5.64 -17.98
N TYR A 421 -9.01 4.56 -17.20
CA TYR A 421 -9.46 4.58 -15.81
C TYR A 421 -8.28 4.80 -14.88
N CYS A 422 -8.41 5.73 -13.92
CA CYS A 422 -7.41 5.99 -12.89
C CYS A 422 -8.01 5.75 -11.50
N ALA A 423 -7.27 5.04 -10.64
CA ALA A 423 -7.66 4.78 -9.26
C ALA A 423 -7.41 5.97 -8.33
N ASP A 424 -6.51 6.88 -8.73
CA ASP A 424 -6.19 8.10 -7.99
C ASP A 424 -7.36 9.10 -8.06
N ASN A 425 -7.44 9.99 -7.08
CA ASN A 425 -8.38 11.10 -7.10
C ASN A 425 -8.00 12.15 -8.17
N PHE A 426 -8.99 12.92 -8.61
CA PHE A 426 -8.79 13.98 -9.58
C PHE A 426 -7.86 15.08 -9.04
N ASP A 427 -6.85 15.39 -9.83
CA ASP A 427 -5.94 16.50 -9.60
C ASP A 427 -5.49 17.08 -10.96
N PRO A 428 -5.34 18.41 -11.12
CA PRO A 428 -4.92 19.04 -12.36
C PRO A 428 -3.61 18.50 -12.96
N ASP A 429 -2.60 18.26 -12.13
CA ASP A 429 -1.30 17.75 -12.58
C ASP A 429 -1.43 16.27 -12.97
N SER A 430 -2.24 15.51 -12.22
CA SER A 430 -2.60 14.12 -12.55
C SER A 430 -3.31 14.01 -13.90
N LEU A 431 -4.28 14.89 -14.18
CA LEU A 431 -4.96 14.93 -15.48
C LEU A 431 -3.97 15.19 -16.62
N LYS A 432 -3.08 16.18 -16.46
CA LYS A 432 -2.08 16.50 -17.49
C LYS A 432 -1.19 15.29 -17.82
N LYS A 433 -0.71 14.57 -16.79
CA LYS A 433 0.08 13.34 -16.90
C LYS A 433 -0.70 12.22 -17.62
N LEU A 434 -1.99 12.04 -17.30
CA LEU A 434 -2.84 11.01 -17.90
C LEU A 434 -3.23 11.32 -19.35
N ILE A 435 -3.44 12.60 -19.71
CA ILE A 435 -3.63 13.01 -21.10
C ILE A 435 -2.40 12.64 -21.93
N TRP A 436 -1.20 12.96 -21.41
CA TRP A 436 0.05 12.58 -22.07
C TRP A 436 0.17 11.07 -22.23
N LEU A 437 -0.12 10.29 -21.19
CA LEU A 437 -0.08 8.83 -21.25
C LEU A 437 -1.04 8.30 -22.32
N THR A 438 -2.27 8.78 -22.34
CA THR A 438 -3.31 8.34 -23.29
C THR A 438 -2.90 8.58 -24.74
N ILE A 439 -2.37 9.77 -25.04
CA ILE A 439 -1.87 10.12 -26.37
C ILE A 439 -0.68 9.24 -26.74
N SER A 440 0.26 9.04 -25.81
CA SER A 440 1.47 8.26 -26.04
C SER A 440 1.17 6.79 -26.31
N LEU A 441 0.28 6.19 -25.52
CA LEU A 441 -0.16 4.80 -25.67
C LEU A 441 -0.85 4.53 -27.01
N THR A 442 -1.51 5.55 -27.57
CA THR A 442 -2.34 5.43 -28.77
C THR A 442 -1.76 6.15 -29.98
N SER A 443 -0.55 6.71 -29.90
CA SER A 443 0.02 7.55 -30.96
C SER A 443 -0.95 8.61 -31.54
N GLY A 444 -1.96 9.04 -30.76
CA GLY A 444 -2.99 9.99 -31.20
C GLY A 444 -4.09 9.47 -32.16
N TYR A 445 -4.19 8.16 -32.44
CA TYR A 445 -5.15 7.63 -33.42
C TYR A 445 -6.62 7.57 -32.94
N GLY A 446 -6.88 7.77 -31.65
CA GLY A 446 -8.23 7.67 -31.09
C GLY A 446 -9.20 8.69 -31.70
N ASN A 447 -10.44 8.25 -31.95
CA ASN A 447 -11.53 9.15 -32.32
C ASN A 447 -12.09 9.86 -31.09
N GLU A 448 -12.07 9.20 -29.94
CA GLU A 448 -12.53 9.73 -28.65
C GLU A 448 -11.63 9.25 -27.52
N TYR A 449 -11.35 10.13 -26.58
CA TYR A 449 -10.58 9.87 -25.36
C TYR A 449 -11.45 10.21 -24.15
N ILE A 450 -11.64 9.26 -23.25
CA ILE A 450 -12.38 9.49 -21.99
C ILE A 450 -11.47 9.08 -20.84
N ILE A 451 -11.12 10.03 -19.97
CA ILE A 451 -10.35 9.80 -18.76
C ILE A 451 -11.30 9.76 -17.56
N TYR A 452 -11.25 8.68 -16.79
CA TYR A 452 -12.13 8.43 -15.67
C TYR A 452 -11.38 8.55 -14.33
N PHE A 453 -11.98 9.32 -13.40
CA PHE A 453 -11.54 9.42 -12.01
C PHE A 453 -12.71 9.05 -11.07
N PRO A 454 -12.44 8.55 -9.86
CA PRO A 454 -13.47 8.09 -8.93
C PRO A 454 -14.28 9.25 -8.31
N ASP A 455 -13.70 10.44 -8.22
CA ASP A 455 -14.22 11.62 -7.50
C ASP A 455 -14.39 12.87 -8.39
N PHE A 456 -14.30 12.72 -9.71
CA PHE A 456 -14.48 13.85 -10.63
C PHE A 456 -15.89 14.46 -10.55
N ASP A 457 -15.95 15.78 -10.63
CA ASP A 457 -17.17 16.58 -10.61
C ASP A 457 -17.12 17.62 -11.74
N ASN A 458 -18.29 17.95 -12.31
CA ASN A 458 -18.44 18.94 -13.38
C ASN A 458 -17.94 20.35 -12.99
N ASN A 459 -17.80 20.64 -11.70
CA ASN A 459 -17.17 21.88 -11.21
C ASN A 459 -15.73 22.08 -11.73
N PHE A 460 -15.05 21.02 -12.16
CA PHE A 460 -13.69 21.08 -12.70
C PHE A 460 -13.63 21.33 -14.22
N ASP A 461 -14.76 21.50 -14.92
CA ASP A 461 -14.80 21.62 -16.39
C ASP A 461 -13.93 22.75 -16.95
N ASN A 462 -13.86 23.90 -16.27
CA ASN A 462 -13.01 25.01 -16.70
C ASN A 462 -11.52 24.65 -16.58
N VAL A 463 -11.14 23.98 -15.49
CA VAL A 463 -9.77 23.50 -15.26
C VAL A 463 -9.38 22.48 -16.32
N VAL A 464 -10.28 21.55 -16.65
CA VAL A 464 -10.08 20.57 -17.74
C VAL A 464 -9.83 21.28 -19.07
N LYS A 465 -10.66 22.26 -19.44
CA LYS A 465 -10.51 23.03 -20.69
C LYS A 465 -9.17 23.76 -20.76
N ASP A 466 -8.73 24.36 -19.66
CA ASP A 466 -7.45 25.08 -19.60
C ASP A 466 -6.26 24.12 -19.75
N ILE A 467 -6.31 22.95 -19.11
CA ILE A 467 -5.28 21.91 -19.25
C ILE A 467 -5.24 21.38 -20.68
N VAL A 468 -6.38 21.04 -21.28
CA VAL A 468 -6.44 20.53 -22.66
C VAL A 468 -5.90 21.55 -23.66
N ARG A 469 -6.23 22.84 -23.49
CA ARG A 469 -5.68 23.93 -24.32
C ARG A 469 -4.15 24.04 -24.20
N SER A 470 -3.58 23.71 -23.04
CA SER A 470 -2.12 23.77 -22.83
C SER A 470 -1.32 22.80 -23.72
N PHE A 471 -1.95 21.75 -24.27
CA PHE A 471 -1.32 20.83 -25.22
C PHE A 471 -1.22 21.39 -26.65
N ASN A 472 -1.82 22.55 -26.94
CA ASN A 472 -1.82 23.20 -28.26
C ASN A 472 -2.29 22.30 -29.42
N ASP A 473 -3.16 21.33 -29.15
CA ASP A 473 -3.81 20.50 -30.17
C ASP A 473 -5.32 20.82 -30.24
N PRO A 474 -5.76 21.57 -31.28
CA PRO A 474 -7.17 21.91 -31.47
C PRO A 474 -8.08 20.67 -31.59
N GLY A 475 -7.55 19.57 -32.15
CA GLY A 475 -8.30 18.32 -32.32
C GLY A 475 -8.57 17.62 -30.98
N LEU A 476 -7.63 17.70 -30.04
CA LEU A 476 -7.76 17.08 -28.72
C LEU A 476 -8.95 17.66 -27.92
N THR A 477 -9.21 18.97 -28.06
CA THR A 477 -10.31 19.65 -27.35
C THR A 477 -11.68 19.09 -27.72
N SER A 478 -11.84 18.64 -28.98
CA SER A 478 -13.09 18.02 -29.44
C SER A 478 -13.21 16.53 -29.10
N LYS A 479 -12.09 15.86 -28.82
CA LYS A 479 -12.02 14.40 -28.65
C LYS A 479 -11.94 13.96 -27.19
N LEU A 480 -11.44 14.81 -26.30
CA LEU A 480 -11.16 14.45 -24.91
C LEU A 480 -12.28 14.84 -23.96
N LYS A 481 -12.68 13.90 -23.11
CA LYS A 481 -13.63 14.09 -22.01
C LYS A 481 -13.02 13.58 -20.72
N VAL A 482 -13.40 14.20 -19.61
CA VAL A 482 -13.13 13.69 -18.26
C VAL A 482 -14.47 13.36 -17.63
N GLN A 483 -14.58 12.19 -17.02
CA GLN A 483 -15.82 11.71 -16.43
C GLN A 483 -15.55 11.07 -15.07
N ARG A 484 -16.60 11.01 -14.25
CA ARG A 484 -16.61 10.16 -13.09
C ARG A 484 -16.98 8.74 -13.51
N PHE A 485 -16.34 7.75 -12.91
CA PHE A 485 -16.89 6.39 -12.93
C PHE A 485 -17.42 6.07 -11.54
N ASP A 486 -18.69 5.68 -11.47
CA ASP A 486 -19.25 5.21 -10.22
C ASP A 486 -18.69 3.82 -9.93
N ARG A 487 -18.19 3.65 -8.69
CA ARG A 487 -17.84 2.32 -8.20
C ARG A 487 -19.12 1.51 -8.17
N VAL A 488 -19.07 0.30 -8.72
CA VAL A 488 -20.26 -0.49 -9.08
C VAL A 488 -21.37 -0.40 -8.03
N GLU A 489 -22.48 0.25 -8.40
CA GLU A 489 -23.74 0.16 -7.68
C GLU A 489 -24.49 -1.11 -8.10
N SER A 490 -25.19 -1.73 -7.15
CA SER A 490 -25.84 -3.05 -7.26
C SER A 490 -26.78 -3.22 -8.46
N MET A 491 -27.33 -2.13 -9.00
CA MET A 491 -28.28 -2.15 -10.11
C MET A 491 -27.64 -2.30 -11.51
N ALA A 492 -26.34 -2.04 -11.66
CA ALA A 492 -25.66 -2.07 -12.96
C ALA A 492 -25.20 -3.47 -13.43
N ILE A 493 -25.26 -4.49 -12.55
CA ILE A 493 -24.66 -5.81 -12.79
C ILE A 493 -25.66 -6.85 -13.29
N SER A 494 -26.95 -6.76 -12.92
CA SER A 494 -27.96 -7.75 -13.31
C SER A 494 -28.10 -7.91 -14.83
N ASP A 495 -27.90 -6.82 -15.58
CA ASP A 495 -27.99 -6.81 -17.04
C ASP A 495 -26.73 -7.39 -17.73
N ILE A 496 -25.59 -7.46 -17.02
CA ILE A 496 -24.32 -7.96 -17.57
C ILE A 496 -24.36 -9.47 -17.82
N LYS A 497 -25.10 -10.22 -17.00
CA LYS A 497 -25.25 -11.69 -17.14
C LYS A 497 -26.07 -12.10 -18.36
N ALA A 498 -26.88 -11.20 -18.92
CA ALA A 498 -27.71 -11.48 -20.09
C ALA A 498 -26.97 -11.32 -21.44
N HIS A 499 -25.87 -10.54 -21.47
CA HIS A 499 -25.18 -10.15 -22.71
C HIS A 499 -23.80 -10.80 -22.90
N SER A 500 -23.43 -11.80 -22.10
CA SER A 500 -22.12 -12.49 -22.18
C SER A 500 -21.96 -13.46 -23.36
N SER A 501 -22.96 -13.55 -24.24
CA SER A 501 -22.90 -14.43 -25.41
C SER A 501 -22.47 -13.70 -26.68
N VAL A 502 -21.30 -14.10 -27.20
CA VAL A 502 -20.82 -13.96 -28.59
C VAL A 502 -21.19 -12.62 -29.25
N LEU A 503 -20.57 -11.53 -28.81
CA LEU A 503 -20.56 -10.29 -29.58
C LEU A 503 -19.54 -10.40 -30.72
N ASN A 504 -19.89 -9.92 -31.91
CA ASN A 504 -19.01 -9.96 -33.08
C ASN A 504 -17.79 -9.05 -32.86
N ASP A 505 -16.59 -9.65 -32.81
CA ASP A 505 -15.33 -8.92 -32.69
C ASP A 505 -14.87 -8.41 -34.06
N GLU A 506 -15.27 -7.19 -34.40
CA GLU A 506 -14.88 -6.52 -35.63
C GLU A 506 -13.73 -5.53 -35.38
N ALA A 507 -12.62 -5.67 -36.11
CA ALA A 507 -11.43 -4.82 -35.97
C ALA A 507 -11.47 -3.62 -36.93
N TYR A 508 -11.05 -2.44 -36.44
CA TYR A 508 -10.87 -1.26 -37.29
C TYR A 508 -9.65 -1.43 -38.23
N ASN A 509 -9.81 -1.07 -39.51
CA ASN A 509 -8.73 -1.19 -40.50
C ASN A 509 -7.72 -0.03 -40.36
N GLU A 510 -6.55 -0.34 -39.79
CA GLU A 510 -5.47 0.62 -39.51
C GLU A 510 -4.75 1.17 -40.77
N SER A 511 -5.06 0.66 -41.98
CA SER A 511 -4.41 1.08 -43.23
C SER A 511 -4.83 2.47 -43.75
N VAL A 512 -5.74 3.17 -43.07
CA VAL A 512 -6.23 4.51 -43.45
C VAL A 512 -5.97 5.52 -42.33
N LEU A 513 -4.72 5.93 -42.16
CA LEU A 513 -4.36 7.04 -41.26
C LEU A 513 -3.34 7.97 -41.93
N PRO A 514 -3.54 9.31 -41.88
CA PRO A 514 -2.53 10.25 -42.34
C PRO A 514 -1.34 10.27 -41.38
N ASN A 515 -0.13 10.09 -41.92
CA ASN A 515 1.13 10.31 -41.22
C ASN A 515 1.14 11.73 -40.62
N LYS A 516 1.13 11.82 -39.29
CA LYS A 516 1.43 13.06 -38.57
C LYS A 516 2.81 12.92 -37.95
N ASP A 517 3.75 13.68 -38.49
CA ASP A 517 5.05 13.97 -37.90
C ASP A 517 4.91 14.41 -36.44
N SER A 518 5.27 13.54 -35.50
CA SER A 518 5.43 13.91 -34.10
C SER A 518 6.82 14.52 -33.89
N SER A 519 7.04 15.72 -34.42
CA SER A 519 8.13 16.57 -33.97
C SER A 519 7.57 17.58 -32.96
N LYS A 520 8.01 17.47 -31.71
CA LYS A 520 8.50 18.59 -30.88
C LYS A 520 8.76 18.16 -29.43
N VAL A 521 10.06 18.17 -29.13
CA VAL A 521 10.72 18.70 -27.93
C VAL A 521 10.03 18.43 -26.59
N LEU A 522 10.63 17.60 -25.75
CA LEU A 522 10.42 17.69 -24.31
C LEU A 522 11.71 17.49 -23.52
N ASN A 523 12.13 18.58 -22.87
CA ASN A 523 13.03 18.57 -21.74
C ASN A 523 12.34 19.37 -20.60
N LYS A 524 11.57 18.63 -19.78
CA LYS A 524 10.90 18.97 -18.49
C LYS A 524 10.28 17.69 -17.88
N ALA A 525 11.04 16.60 -17.90
CA ALA A 525 10.56 15.22 -18.07
C ALA A 525 9.78 14.54 -16.92
N PHE A 526 9.28 15.26 -15.91
CA PHE A 526 8.60 14.62 -14.77
C PHE A 526 7.39 15.33 -14.20
N THR A 527 7.25 16.63 -14.44
CA THR A 527 6.07 17.37 -14.01
C THR A 527 4.91 17.18 -14.99
N GLU A 528 5.21 16.86 -16.25
CA GLU A 528 4.23 16.92 -17.35
C GLU A 528 3.96 15.57 -18.03
N ILE A 529 4.71 14.50 -17.68
CA ILE A 529 4.60 13.19 -18.34
C ILE A 529 4.48 12.05 -17.32
N LEU A 530 3.90 10.94 -17.76
CA LEU A 530 3.74 9.70 -16.99
C LEU A 530 4.46 8.55 -17.72
N PRO A 531 5.78 8.41 -17.55
CA PRO A 531 6.60 7.52 -18.38
C PRO A 531 6.21 6.05 -18.19
N TYR A 532 6.29 5.26 -19.26
CA TYR A 532 6.09 3.81 -19.24
C TYR A 532 7.11 3.10 -20.14
N GLY A 533 7.25 1.78 -20.00
CA GLY A 533 8.10 0.99 -20.90
C GLY A 533 9.56 1.42 -20.90
N ASP A 534 10.15 1.55 -22.09
CA ASP A 534 11.56 1.91 -22.26
C ASP A 534 11.91 3.29 -21.74
N ILE A 535 10.94 4.21 -21.75
CA ILE A 535 11.13 5.57 -21.23
C ILE A 535 11.47 5.50 -19.73
N LEU A 536 10.95 4.52 -18.98
CA LEU A 536 11.25 4.33 -17.56
C LEU A 536 12.67 3.81 -17.30
N LYS A 537 13.23 3.00 -18.18
CA LYS A 537 14.46 2.24 -17.89
C LYS A 537 15.67 3.10 -17.55
N PRO A 538 16.00 4.19 -18.26
CA PRO A 538 17.11 5.06 -17.89
C PRO A 538 16.97 5.57 -16.46
N PHE A 539 15.76 5.94 -16.05
CA PHE A 539 15.47 6.37 -14.69
C PHE A 539 15.73 5.24 -13.69
N LEU A 540 15.09 4.09 -13.90
CA LEU A 540 15.21 2.95 -12.99
C LEU A 540 16.64 2.42 -12.86
N LYS A 541 17.49 2.62 -13.88
CA LYS A 541 18.90 2.22 -13.87
C LYS A 541 19.80 3.13 -13.03
N THR A 542 19.40 4.38 -12.77
CA THR A 542 20.21 5.34 -12.00
C THR A 542 20.62 4.80 -10.63
N ASP A 543 21.81 5.16 -10.15
CA ASP A 543 22.29 4.76 -8.82
C ASP A 543 21.46 5.34 -7.67
N ALA A 544 20.59 6.31 -7.96
CA ALA A 544 19.66 6.88 -7.00
C ALA A 544 18.57 5.89 -6.56
N ILE A 545 18.25 4.91 -7.41
CA ILE A 545 17.24 3.88 -7.15
C ILE A 545 17.93 2.55 -6.84
N LEU A 546 17.74 2.03 -5.65
CA LEU A 546 18.26 0.73 -5.22
C LEU A 546 17.27 -0.39 -5.56
N SER A 547 17.77 -1.64 -5.65
CA SER A 547 16.90 -2.80 -5.83
C SER A 547 15.81 -2.88 -4.75
N ASN A 548 16.12 -2.50 -3.51
CA ASN A 548 15.14 -2.52 -2.43
C ASN A 548 14.00 -1.52 -2.65
N ASP A 549 14.28 -0.35 -3.25
CA ASP A 549 13.24 0.65 -3.56
C ASP A 549 12.28 0.13 -4.62
N LEU A 550 12.83 -0.55 -5.65
CA LEU A 550 12.02 -1.22 -6.66
C LEU A 550 11.15 -2.32 -6.05
N LYS A 551 11.67 -3.08 -5.07
CA LYS A 551 10.88 -4.10 -4.36
C LYS A 551 9.76 -3.49 -3.52
N ILE A 552 10.03 -2.41 -2.80
CA ILE A 552 9.01 -1.67 -2.03
C ILE A 552 7.93 -1.11 -2.95
N PHE A 553 8.32 -0.58 -4.11
CA PHE A 553 7.36 -0.11 -5.12
C PHE A 553 6.46 -1.25 -5.61
N LEU A 554 7.04 -2.41 -5.94
CA LEU A 554 6.28 -3.58 -6.38
C LEU A 554 5.38 -4.13 -5.26
N SER A 555 5.84 -4.16 -4.01
CA SER A 555 5.07 -4.67 -2.87
C SER A 555 3.84 -3.80 -2.58
N LYS A 556 3.95 -2.47 -2.71
CA LYS A 556 2.78 -1.55 -2.62
C LYS A 556 1.71 -1.84 -3.68
N ARG A 557 2.08 -2.49 -4.78
CA ARG A 557 1.16 -2.94 -5.84
C ARG A 557 0.72 -4.39 -5.68
N GLY A 558 1.09 -5.03 -4.57
CA GLY A 558 0.82 -6.44 -4.32
C GLY A 558 1.63 -7.39 -5.21
N LEU A 559 2.74 -6.95 -5.81
CA LEU A 559 3.64 -7.79 -6.60
C LEU A 559 4.92 -8.11 -5.82
N PHE A 560 5.14 -9.39 -5.55
CA PHE A 560 6.24 -9.90 -4.74
C PHE A 560 7.11 -10.85 -5.55
N ILE A 561 8.43 -10.64 -5.46
CA ILE A 561 9.43 -11.43 -6.17
C ILE A 561 10.66 -11.66 -5.31
N LYS A 562 11.25 -12.86 -5.40
CA LYS A 562 12.45 -13.21 -4.63
C LYS A 562 13.68 -12.42 -5.06
N SER A 563 13.88 -12.29 -6.37
CA SER A 563 15.09 -11.70 -6.92
C SER A 563 15.34 -10.27 -6.41
N ALA A 564 16.59 -9.96 -6.09
CA ALA A 564 17.05 -8.60 -5.80
C ALA A 564 17.91 -8.03 -6.94
N ASP A 565 18.00 -8.73 -8.07
CA ASP A 565 18.71 -8.26 -9.24
C ASP A 565 17.96 -7.09 -9.88
N LYS A 566 18.56 -5.90 -9.83
CA LYS A 566 18.00 -4.67 -10.36
C LYS A 566 17.55 -4.81 -11.82
N LYS A 567 18.28 -5.56 -12.66
CA LYS A 567 17.90 -5.77 -14.06
C LYS A 567 16.60 -6.55 -14.18
N LYS A 568 16.45 -7.63 -13.42
CA LYS A 568 15.21 -8.42 -13.38
C LYS A 568 14.03 -7.60 -12.85
N LEU A 569 14.24 -6.82 -11.79
CA LEU A 569 13.22 -5.92 -11.24
C LEU A 569 12.75 -4.89 -12.30
N ILE A 570 13.68 -4.29 -13.04
CA ILE A 570 13.36 -3.35 -14.11
C ILE A 570 12.54 -4.03 -15.21
N THR A 571 12.88 -5.26 -15.61
CA THR A 571 12.10 -6.02 -16.61
C THR A 571 10.68 -6.30 -16.14
N VAL A 572 10.48 -6.57 -14.84
CA VAL A 572 9.14 -6.76 -14.25
C VAL A 572 8.34 -5.45 -14.22
N ILE A 573 9.00 -4.32 -13.95
CA ILE A 573 8.36 -3.01 -13.83
C ILE A 573 8.01 -2.39 -15.20
N SER A 574 8.87 -2.59 -16.20
CA SER A 574 8.74 -1.96 -17.53
C SER A 574 7.37 -2.13 -18.21
N PRO A 575 6.71 -3.31 -18.19
CA PRO A 575 5.40 -3.48 -18.82
C PRO A 575 4.24 -2.89 -18.00
N ILE A 576 4.48 -2.45 -16.77
CA ILE A 576 3.45 -1.95 -15.84
C ILE A 576 3.23 -0.45 -16.05
N LEU A 577 1.96 -0.03 -16.14
CA LEU A 577 1.58 1.38 -16.17
C LEU A 577 1.47 1.97 -14.76
N PHE A 578 2.08 3.13 -14.54
CA PHE A 578 2.09 3.82 -13.26
C PHE A 578 0.91 4.78 -13.18
N SER A 579 0.34 4.96 -11.99
CA SER A 579 -0.53 6.11 -11.73
C SER A 579 0.29 7.38 -11.44
N PRO A 580 -0.29 8.58 -11.60
CA PRO A 580 0.34 9.83 -11.17
C PRO A 580 0.86 9.78 -9.74
N ARG A 581 0.07 9.27 -8.79
CA ARG A 581 0.46 9.13 -7.38
C ARG A 581 1.60 8.14 -7.20
N GLU A 582 1.55 6.99 -7.87
CA GLU A 582 2.63 6.00 -7.83
C GLU A 582 3.97 6.58 -8.33
N LEU A 583 3.94 7.40 -9.38
CA LEU A 583 5.11 8.09 -9.89
C LEU A 583 5.66 9.13 -8.88
N ASP A 584 4.78 9.88 -8.21
CA ASP A 584 5.21 10.90 -7.25
C ASP A 584 5.71 10.28 -5.93
N ASP A 585 5.07 9.21 -5.45
CA ASP A 585 5.59 8.34 -4.38
C ASP A 585 7.01 7.88 -4.72
N PHE A 586 7.22 7.41 -5.95
CA PHE A 586 8.52 6.95 -6.42
C PHE A 586 9.59 8.06 -6.47
N LYS A 587 9.23 9.27 -6.92
CA LYS A 587 10.14 10.44 -6.90
C LYS A 587 10.52 10.83 -5.48
N SER A 588 9.56 10.83 -4.54
CA SER A 588 9.84 11.18 -3.14
C SER A 588 10.89 10.25 -2.52
N MET A 589 10.88 8.95 -2.86
CA MET A 589 11.88 7.98 -2.41
C MET A 589 13.30 8.31 -2.92
N ILE A 590 13.40 9.00 -4.06
CA ILE A 590 14.66 9.42 -4.69
C ILE A 590 15.15 10.75 -4.08
N GLU A 591 14.27 11.73 -3.93
CA GLU A 591 14.59 13.06 -3.38
C GLU A 591 15.05 13.00 -1.91
N ILE A 592 14.46 12.10 -1.12
CA ILE A 592 14.81 11.86 0.29
C ILE A 592 16.26 11.35 0.46
N LYS A 593 16.86 10.79 -0.61
CA LYS A 593 18.23 10.24 -0.62
C LYS A 593 19.30 11.19 -1.16
N GLU A 594 18.99 12.46 -1.43
CA GLU A 594 19.99 13.43 -1.89
C GLU A 594 21.25 13.39 -1.01
N LYS A 595 22.39 13.13 -1.66
CA LYS A 595 23.69 12.71 -1.12
C LYS A 595 24.19 13.59 0.03
N SER A 596 24.96 12.97 0.94
CA SER A 596 25.72 13.67 1.99
C SER A 596 26.53 14.83 1.39
N SER A 597 26.33 16.02 1.95
CA SER A 597 26.99 17.23 1.47
C SER A 597 28.38 17.31 2.10
N LYS A 598 29.43 17.31 1.29
CA LYS A 598 30.81 17.45 1.80
C LYS A 598 31.04 18.91 2.20
N THR A 599 31.58 19.12 3.40
CA THR A 599 31.91 20.45 3.92
C THR A 599 33.42 20.61 4.03
N SER A 600 33.95 21.68 3.43
CA SER A 600 35.31 22.18 3.65
C SER A 600 35.25 23.60 4.19
N GLN A 601 36.14 23.90 5.12
CA GLN A 601 36.20 25.16 5.85
C GLN A 601 37.55 25.85 5.56
N GLU A 602 37.49 27.11 5.15
CA GLU A 602 38.67 27.98 5.04
C GLU A 602 38.59 29.10 6.07
N ILE A 603 39.72 29.38 6.72
CA ILE A 603 39.82 30.36 7.81
C ILE A 603 40.81 31.45 7.42
N PHE A 604 40.37 32.70 7.51
CA PHE A 604 41.18 33.88 7.22
C PHE A 604 41.34 34.73 8.48
N LYS A 605 42.59 35.09 8.81
CA LYS A 605 42.86 36.07 9.88
C LYS A 605 42.47 37.46 9.40
N LEU A 606 41.75 38.21 10.23
CA LEU A 606 41.35 39.58 9.91
C LEU A 606 42.49 40.54 10.23
N ALA A 607 42.90 41.31 9.24
CA ALA A 607 43.89 42.39 9.40
C ALA A 607 43.24 43.71 9.89
N SER A 608 41.91 43.76 10.00
CA SER A 608 41.14 44.95 10.38
C SER A 608 39.91 44.60 11.22
N THR A 609 39.44 45.51 12.08
CA THR A 609 38.26 45.34 12.97
C THR A 609 36.91 45.55 12.26
N LYS A 610 36.84 45.29 10.95
CA LYS A 610 35.62 45.49 10.16
C LYS A 610 34.51 44.52 10.54
N SER A 611 33.27 44.99 10.49
CA SER A 611 32.09 44.17 10.71
C SER A 611 31.85 43.18 9.55
N LEU A 612 31.16 42.06 9.82
CA LEU A 612 30.86 41.05 8.80
C LEU A 612 30.13 41.65 7.58
N GLU A 613 29.24 42.62 7.80
CA GLU A 613 28.53 43.30 6.71
C GLU A 613 29.48 44.12 5.80
N GLU A 614 30.48 44.79 6.36
CA GLU A 614 31.49 45.52 5.58
C GLU A 614 32.40 44.58 4.80
N ILE A 615 32.72 43.40 5.36
CA ILE A 615 33.50 42.36 4.69
C ILE A 615 32.71 41.79 3.50
N VAL A 616 31.42 41.49 3.68
CA VAL A 616 30.56 40.97 2.60
C VAL A 616 30.39 42.01 1.49
N LYS A 617 30.27 43.30 1.81
CA LYS A 617 30.29 44.39 0.81
C LYS A 617 31.62 44.50 0.08
N ALA A 618 32.70 44.00 0.67
CA ALA A 618 34.03 44.00 0.07
C ALA A 618 34.33 42.78 -0.81
N PHE A 619 33.45 41.77 -0.84
CA PHE A 619 33.57 40.61 -1.74
C PHE A 619 33.60 41.01 -3.21
N ALA A 620 34.17 40.14 -4.04
CA ALA A 620 34.23 40.37 -5.47
C ALA A 620 32.82 40.25 -6.08
N PRO A 621 32.45 41.09 -7.06
CA PRO A 621 31.24 40.84 -7.83
C PRO A 621 31.37 39.49 -8.53
N VAL A 622 30.33 38.66 -8.43
CA VAL A 622 30.36 37.31 -9.00
C VAL A 622 30.12 37.39 -10.51
N ASN A 623 31.17 37.17 -11.30
CA ASN A 623 31.05 37.03 -12.76
C ASN A 623 30.70 35.58 -13.12
N ILE A 624 29.48 35.38 -13.62
CA ILE A 624 28.96 34.06 -13.99
C ILE A 624 29.84 33.38 -15.05
N GLU A 625 30.30 34.10 -16.07
CA GLU A 625 31.13 33.55 -17.15
C GLU A 625 32.49 33.05 -16.67
N GLU A 626 33.07 33.74 -15.69
CA GLU A 626 34.36 33.37 -15.13
C GLU A 626 34.26 32.14 -14.22
N ILE A 627 33.22 32.08 -13.38
CA ILE A 627 33.02 30.94 -12.47
C ILE A 627 32.57 29.68 -13.21
N THR A 628 31.88 29.79 -14.35
CA THR A 628 31.50 28.66 -15.21
C THR A 628 32.46 28.38 -16.36
N LYS A 629 33.59 29.11 -16.46
CA LYS A 629 34.58 28.92 -17.54
C LYS A 629 35.01 27.47 -17.68
N ASN A 630 34.91 26.91 -18.89
CA ASN A 630 35.20 25.51 -19.21
C ASN A 630 34.33 24.47 -18.47
N LEU A 631 33.14 24.85 -17.99
CA LEU A 631 32.15 23.96 -17.41
C LEU A 631 30.87 23.97 -18.25
N ASP A 632 30.25 22.82 -18.44
CA ASP A 632 28.92 22.70 -19.09
C ASP A 632 27.80 22.83 -18.05
N THR A 633 27.94 23.78 -17.14
CA THR A 633 27.04 24.00 -16.00
C THR A 633 26.45 25.39 -16.08
N LYS A 634 25.11 25.46 -16.04
CA LYS A 634 24.34 26.69 -16.03
C LYS A 634 23.95 27.04 -14.60
N ILE A 635 24.03 28.34 -14.26
CA ILE A 635 23.56 28.87 -12.99
C ILE A 635 22.10 29.34 -13.14
N LEU A 636 21.23 28.87 -12.24
CA LEU A 636 19.78 29.14 -12.26
C LEU A 636 19.36 30.29 -11.35
N SER A 637 20.22 30.74 -10.43
CA SER A 637 19.92 31.80 -9.46
C SER A 637 21.03 32.84 -9.39
N SER A 638 20.66 34.09 -9.11
CA SER A 638 21.63 35.18 -8.93
C SER A 638 22.52 34.91 -7.69
N PRO A 639 23.85 34.78 -7.84
CA PRO A 639 24.75 34.48 -6.75
C PRO A 639 25.00 35.73 -5.91
N THR A 640 24.25 35.90 -4.82
CA THR A 640 24.40 37.01 -3.88
C THR A 640 24.42 36.52 -2.44
N PHE A 641 25.31 37.08 -1.61
CA PHE A 641 25.26 36.87 -0.17
C PHE A 641 24.10 37.65 0.44
N LYS A 642 23.30 36.98 1.27
CA LYS A 642 22.21 37.58 2.05
C LYS A 642 22.42 37.25 3.52
N LYS A 643 21.95 38.14 4.39
CA LYS A 643 21.96 37.88 5.84
C LYS A 643 21.05 36.68 6.14
N ASP A 644 21.52 35.75 6.97
CA ASP A 644 20.70 34.61 7.36
C ASP A 644 19.50 35.13 8.20
N PRO A 645 18.24 34.80 7.84
CA PRO A 645 17.07 35.28 8.55
C PRO A 645 16.96 34.75 9.99
N GLU A 646 17.61 33.63 10.31
CA GLU A 646 17.57 33.00 11.64
C GLU A 646 18.80 33.37 12.49
N LYS A 647 19.91 33.77 11.86
CA LYS A 647 21.17 34.10 12.55
C LYS A 647 21.70 35.47 12.12
N SER A 648 21.65 36.42 13.04
CA SER A 648 22.07 37.80 12.77
C SER A 648 23.57 37.99 12.48
N ASN A 649 24.41 36.99 12.76
CA ASN A 649 25.87 37.03 12.61
C ASN A 649 26.41 36.11 11.48
N GLU A 650 25.56 35.76 10.51
CA GLU A 650 25.95 34.90 9.37
C GLU A 650 25.38 35.46 8.05
N TYR A 651 26.18 35.35 6.98
CA TYR A 651 25.74 35.63 5.62
C TYR A 651 25.85 34.35 4.77
N VAL A 652 24.84 34.10 3.95
CA VAL A 652 24.70 32.89 3.14
C VAL A 652 24.45 33.25 1.68
N MET A 653 25.12 32.55 0.77
CA MET A 653 24.88 32.56 -0.68
C MET A 653 24.40 31.18 -1.10
N GLU A 654 23.25 31.11 -1.79
CA GLU A 654 22.74 29.88 -2.38
C GLU A 654 22.68 29.98 -3.91
N ILE A 655 23.27 29.00 -4.59
CA ILE A 655 23.31 28.90 -6.05
C ILE A 655 22.70 27.57 -6.45
N LYS A 656 21.73 27.59 -7.37
CA LYS A 656 21.23 26.37 -8.03
C LYS A 656 21.91 26.21 -9.39
N THR A 657 22.37 25.01 -9.69
CA THR A 657 23.08 24.68 -10.93
C THR A 657 22.34 23.61 -11.73
N GLU A 658 22.50 23.65 -13.05
CA GLU A 658 21.95 22.70 -14.01
C GLU A 658 23.08 22.26 -14.94
N LYS A 659 23.32 20.94 -15.06
CA LYS A 659 24.26 20.36 -16.02
C LYS A 659 23.55 19.36 -16.92
N LYS A 660 23.77 19.48 -18.23
CA LYS A 660 23.27 18.50 -19.21
C LYS A 660 24.37 17.51 -19.58
N ASP A 661 24.06 16.22 -19.47
CA ASP A 661 24.93 15.14 -19.90
C ASP A 661 24.42 14.58 -21.24
N PRO A 662 25.07 14.91 -22.37
CA PRO A 662 24.63 14.49 -23.69
C PRO A 662 24.75 12.97 -23.93
N THR A 663 25.45 12.24 -23.06
CA THR A 663 25.57 10.77 -23.15
C THR A 663 24.42 10.04 -22.48
N ASN A 664 23.62 10.75 -21.68
CA ASN A 664 22.45 10.22 -20.99
C ASN A 664 21.17 10.49 -21.79
N TYR A 665 20.17 9.62 -21.60
CA TYR A 665 18.87 9.76 -22.27
C TYR A 665 18.26 11.14 -21.98
N LEU A 666 17.67 11.79 -22.99
CA LEU A 666 17.18 13.17 -22.95
C LEU A 666 16.31 13.52 -21.73
N ALA A 667 15.60 12.53 -21.18
CA ALA A 667 14.72 12.69 -20.05
C ALA A 667 15.41 12.63 -18.66
N VAL A 668 16.64 12.08 -18.57
CA VAL A 668 17.52 12.07 -17.38
C VAL A 668 18.81 12.85 -17.59
N ASN A 669 18.97 13.49 -18.75
CA ASN A 669 20.23 14.14 -19.09
C ASN A 669 20.52 15.36 -18.22
N THR A 670 19.55 15.87 -17.47
CA THR A 670 19.70 17.08 -16.67
C THR A 670 19.92 16.71 -15.21
N THR A 671 21.07 17.10 -14.68
CA THR A 671 21.43 16.97 -13.27
C THR A 671 21.35 18.32 -12.59
N TYR A 672 20.69 18.37 -11.44
CA TYR A 672 20.58 19.58 -10.63
C TYR A 672 21.58 19.54 -9.48
N GLY A 673 22.21 20.69 -9.22
CA GLY A 673 23.08 20.91 -8.08
C GLY A 673 22.61 22.09 -7.24
N LYS A 674 23.04 22.10 -5.98
CA LYS A 674 22.88 23.24 -5.07
C LYS A 674 24.25 23.52 -4.46
N ILE A 675 24.67 24.78 -4.47
CA ILE A 675 25.87 25.31 -3.81
C ILE A 675 25.42 26.27 -2.72
N THR A 676 25.95 26.12 -1.52
CA THR A 676 25.74 27.01 -0.39
C THR A 676 27.11 27.47 0.14
N ILE A 677 27.36 28.77 0.19
CA ILE A 677 28.56 29.34 0.81
C ILE A 677 28.09 30.20 1.97
N SER A 678 28.56 29.92 3.18
CA SER A 678 28.28 30.76 4.34
C SER A 678 29.55 31.39 4.90
N CYS A 679 29.41 32.55 5.51
CA CYS A 679 30.50 33.23 6.18
C CYS A 679 30.08 33.81 7.53
N LYS A 680 30.95 33.61 8.53
CA LYS A 680 30.79 34.09 9.91
C LYS A 680 32.11 34.62 10.45
N ILE A 681 32.05 35.56 11.40
CA ILE A 681 33.22 35.96 12.20
C ILE A 681 33.09 35.27 13.57
N ASP A 682 34.14 34.55 13.96
CA ASP A 682 34.30 34.06 15.33
C ASP A 682 35.75 34.32 15.79
N SER A 683 35.91 34.76 17.05
CA SER A 683 37.22 34.91 17.69
C SER A 683 38.24 35.73 16.87
N GLY A 684 37.80 36.74 16.13
CA GLY A 684 38.66 37.60 15.28
C GLY A 684 39.05 37.00 13.92
N ASN A 685 38.55 35.81 13.56
CA ASN A 685 38.81 35.16 12.29
C ASN A 685 37.54 35.10 11.43
N LEU A 686 37.70 35.24 10.10
CA LEU A 686 36.64 35.04 9.12
C LEU A 686 36.62 33.57 8.70
N PHE A 687 35.51 32.90 8.97
CA PHE A 687 35.25 31.53 8.55
C PHE A 687 34.41 31.55 7.28
N ILE A 688 34.89 30.89 6.23
CA ILE A 688 34.12 30.67 4.99
C ILE A 688 33.87 29.17 4.86
N ASN A 689 32.61 28.78 4.99
CA ASN A 689 32.16 27.40 4.88
C ASN A 689 31.53 27.21 3.49
N SER A 690 31.95 26.14 2.82
CA SER A 690 31.34 25.71 1.56
C SER A 690 30.56 24.42 1.81
N VAL A 691 29.27 24.40 1.47
CA VAL A 691 28.37 23.24 1.63
C VAL A 691 27.47 23.04 0.41
N LYS A 692 27.19 21.77 0.10
CA LYS A 692 26.37 21.22 -1.00
C LYS A 692 27.05 21.33 -2.36
N THR A 693 27.48 20.19 -2.90
CA THR A 693 27.81 19.98 -4.31
C THR A 693 27.71 18.48 -4.57
N THR A 694 26.88 18.06 -5.52
CA THR A 694 26.78 16.64 -5.92
C THR A 694 27.81 16.30 -6.99
N THR A 695 28.26 17.33 -7.72
CA THR A 695 29.08 17.23 -8.92
C THR A 695 30.47 17.84 -8.69
N THR A 696 31.43 17.47 -9.53
CA THR A 696 32.76 18.09 -9.59
C THR A 696 32.72 19.56 -9.99
N ASP A 697 31.77 19.90 -10.86
CA ASP A 697 31.64 21.22 -11.47
C ASP A 697 31.19 22.24 -10.43
N ASP A 698 30.21 21.87 -9.61
CA ASP A 698 29.75 22.68 -8.49
C ASP A 698 30.88 23.00 -7.49
N LYS A 699 31.81 22.05 -7.25
CA LYS A 699 32.98 22.28 -6.38
C LYS A 699 33.96 23.27 -6.99
N LEU A 700 34.16 23.18 -8.31
CA LEU A 700 35.00 24.11 -9.03
C LEU A 700 34.40 25.53 -8.99
N ILE A 701 33.08 25.65 -9.15
CA ILE A 701 32.36 26.92 -9.06
C ILE A 701 32.54 27.52 -7.65
N ALA A 702 32.29 26.75 -6.60
CA ALA A 702 32.45 27.21 -5.22
C ALA A 702 33.89 27.68 -4.93
N SER A 703 34.90 26.89 -5.35
CA SER A 703 36.31 27.25 -5.12
C SER A 703 36.74 28.50 -5.90
N ARG A 704 36.22 28.72 -7.12
CA ARG A 704 36.45 29.96 -7.89
C ARG A 704 35.88 31.19 -7.20
N ILE A 705 34.68 31.08 -6.62
CA ILE A 705 34.04 32.17 -5.85
C ILE A 705 34.90 32.52 -4.62
N ILE A 706 35.30 31.50 -3.84
CA ILE A 706 36.14 31.70 -2.64
C ILE A 706 37.48 32.34 -3.01
N LYS A 707 38.14 31.87 -4.09
CA LYS A 707 39.41 32.41 -4.56
C LYS A 707 39.29 33.88 -4.99
N SER A 708 38.23 34.24 -5.71
CA SER A 708 37.96 35.62 -6.12
C SER A 708 37.70 36.54 -4.91
N ASN A 709 36.92 36.05 -3.94
CA ASN A 709 36.69 36.78 -2.68
C ASN A 709 37.97 36.94 -1.87
N LYS A 710 38.81 35.91 -1.74
CA LYS A 710 40.12 35.99 -1.08
C LYS A 710 40.99 37.08 -1.72
N ALA A 711 41.12 37.07 -3.05
CA ALA A 711 41.92 38.08 -3.77
C ALA A 711 41.38 39.51 -3.55
N SER A 712 40.06 39.70 -3.58
CA SER A 712 39.43 41.01 -3.31
C SER A 712 39.69 41.48 -1.88
N LEU A 713 39.57 40.58 -0.89
CA LEU A 713 39.82 40.91 0.52
C LEU A 713 41.29 41.22 0.80
N LEU A 714 42.23 40.50 0.16
CA LEU A 714 43.67 40.77 0.24
C LEU A 714 44.02 42.14 -0.36
N ASN A 715 43.53 42.43 -1.57
CA ASN A 715 43.77 43.72 -2.23
C ASN A 715 43.23 44.90 -1.41
N LYS A 716 42.19 44.68 -0.61
CA LYS A 716 41.59 45.69 0.28
C LYS A 716 42.19 45.69 1.69
N ASN A 717 43.23 44.89 1.95
CA ASN A 717 43.89 44.73 3.25
C ASN A 717 42.91 44.38 4.40
N ILE A 718 41.90 43.55 4.11
CA ILE A 718 40.89 43.14 5.11
C ILE A 718 41.32 41.85 5.83
N ILE A 719 41.99 40.96 5.12
CA ILE A 719 42.53 39.69 5.63
C ILE A 719 44.05 39.65 5.48
N GLU A 720 44.72 38.87 6.33
CA GLU A 720 46.13 38.53 6.18
C GLU A 720 46.34 37.55 5.02
N ASN A 721 47.55 37.49 4.45
CA ASN A 721 47.88 36.57 3.35
C ASN A 721 47.80 35.10 3.78
N ASP A 722 47.99 34.84 5.07
CA ASP A 722 47.94 33.52 5.67
C ASP A 722 46.49 33.05 5.84
N SER A 723 46.10 32.05 5.05
CA SER A 723 44.89 31.28 5.27
C SER A 723 45.21 30.01 6.06
N ILE A 724 44.49 29.74 7.14
CA ILE A 724 44.62 28.50 7.89
C ILE A 724 43.77 27.44 7.19
N GLN A 725 44.41 26.62 6.36
CA GLN A 725 43.85 25.36 5.85
C GLN A 725 44.37 24.21 6.71
N LEU A 726 43.48 23.33 7.16
CA LEU A 726 43.87 22.12 7.90
C LEU A 726 44.24 21.01 6.92
N LEU A 727 45.54 20.84 6.70
CA LEU A 727 46.10 19.83 5.82
C LEU A 727 46.56 18.59 6.60
N PHE A 728 46.65 17.44 5.93
CA PHE A 728 47.11 16.19 6.53
C PHE A 728 48.54 16.27 7.06
N SER A 729 49.43 17.02 6.39
CA SER A 729 50.83 17.23 6.82
C SER A 729 51.01 18.30 7.90
N ARG A 730 49.96 19.01 8.32
CA ARG A 730 50.06 20.11 9.30
C ARG A 730 50.40 19.65 10.72
N PHE A 731 50.16 18.38 11.04
CA PHE A 731 50.43 17.83 12.36
C PHE A 731 51.91 17.46 12.49
N ASP A 732 52.55 17.89 13.58
CA ASP A 732 53.97 17.62 13.85
C ASP A 732 54.27 16.11 13.96
N ASN A 733 53.28 15.32 14.38
CA ASN A 733 53.38 13.86 14.47
C ASN A 733 52.05 13.15 14.18
N ASN A 734 52.13 11.85 13.86
CA ASN A 734 50.98 11.01 13.55
C ASN A 734 49.98 10.89 14.71
N LYS A 735 50.48 10.87 15.94
CA LYS A 735 49.67 10.74 17.15
C LYS A 735 48.73 11.94 17.31
N ASP A 736 49.19 13.17 17.08
CA ASP A 736 48.36 14.36 17.20
C ASP A 736 47.26 14.38 16.13
N ARG A 737 47.55 13.92 14.91
CA ARG A 737 46.53 13.75 13.86
C ARG A 737 45.49 12.70 14.24
N VAL A 738 45.93 11.56 14.79
CA VAL A 738 45.03 10.49 15.25
C VAL A 738 44.13 11.01 16.36
N ASN A 739 44.72 11.63 17.38
CA ASN A 739 43.98 12.21 18.51
C ASN A 739 43.00 13.28 18.04
N PHE A 740 43.39 14.14 17.08
CA PHE A 740 42.52 15.14 16.50
C PHE A 740 41.26 14.51 15.85
N LEU A 741 41.42 13.50 14.98
CA LEU A 741 40.28 12.83 14.35
C LEU A 741 39.39 12.08 15.36
N LEU A 742 39.98 11.46 16.38
CA LEU A 742 39.24 10.76 17.43
C LEU A 742 38.54 11.74 18.37
N SER A 743 39.06 12.95 18.57
CA SER A 743 38.49 13.95 19.48
C SER A 743 37.06 14.34 19.14
N PHE A 744 36.61 14.12 17.89
CA PHE A 744 35.24 14.36 17.46
C PHE A 744 34.22 13.40 18.10
N SER A 745 34.64 12.34 18.81
CA SER A 745 33.75 11.53 19.66
C SER A 745 33.48 12.20 21.01
N ASN A 746 34.31 13.17 21.43
CA ASN A 746 34.06 13.95 22.63
C ASN A 746 33.07 15.09 22.32
N ILE A 747 31.85 14.94 22.82
CA ILE A 747 30.72 15.85 22.61
C ILE A 747 30.30 16.60 23.88
N ALA A 748 31.18 16.71 24.89
CA ALA A 748 30.85 17.33 26.18
C ALA A 748 30.26 18.74 26.08
N ASP A 749 30.66 19.49 25.05
CA ASP A 749 30.19 20.87 24.81
C ASP A 749 28.93 20.95 23.91
N SER A 750 28.38 19.81 23.46
CA SER A 750 27.20 19.78 22.59
C SER A 750 25.90 19.72 23.40
N VAL A 751 24.96 20.61 23.07
CA VAL A 751 23.60 20.61 23.65
C VAL A 751 22.67 19.65 22.90
N ILE A 752 22.98 19.34 21.64
CA ILE A 752 22.10 18.55 20.75
C ILE A 752 22.50 17.07 20.72
N PHE A 753 23.80 16.76 20.72
CA PHE A 753 24.28 15.37 20.71
C PHE A 753 24.29 14.78 22.11
N SER A 754 23.74 13.57 22.27
CA SER A 754 23.66 12.87 23.55
C SER A 754 24.65 11.71 23.66
N GLU A 755 25.00 11.07 22.55
CA GLU A 755 26.00 9.99 22.49
C GLU A 755 26.80 10.09 21.20
N ALA A 756 28.04 9.62 21.20
CA ALA A 756 28.91 9.53 20.04
C ALA A 756 29.66 8.19 20.04
N GLU A 757 29.70 7.52 18.90
CA GLU A 757 30.29 6.19 18.73
C GLU A 757 31.13 6.15 17.44
N ILE A 758 32.38 5.74 17.52
CA ILE A 758 33.21 5.56 16.32
C ILE A 758 32.85 4.23 15.63
N ARG A 759 32.44 4.30 14.37
CA ARG A 759 31.95 3.14 13.60
C ARG A 759 32.84 2.71 12.45
N LYS A 760 33.56 3.65 11.82
CA LYS A 760 34.52 3.30 10.76
C LYS A 760 35.82 4.04 10.92
N ILE A 761 36.90 3.36 10.58
CA ILE A 761 38.26 3.90 10.67
C ILE A 761 39.05 3.39 9.48
N LYS A 762 39.85 4.27 8.88
CA LYS A 762 40.71 3.96 7.75
C LYS A 762 42.10 4.52 7.97
N TYR A 763 43.08 3.63 8.00
CA TYR A 763 44.47 3.99 8.24
C TYR A 763 45.43 3.13 7.42
N LYS A 764 46.69 3.57 7.42
CA LYS A 764 47.84 2.86 6.87
C LYS A 764 49.00 2.98 7.85
N PHE A 765 49.94 2.04 7.87
CA PHE A 765 51.15 2.21 8.67
C PHE A 765 52.14 3.19 8.03
N ASP A 766 52.74 4.05 8.85
CA ASP A 766 53.79 4.97 8.43
C ASP A 766 55.13 4.25 8.28
N ARG A 767 55.61 4.13 7.04
CA ARG A 767 56.86 3.46 6.70
C ARG A 767 58.10 4.17 7.24
N ASN A 768 57.98 5.43 7.64
CA ASN A 768 59.09 6.18 8.21
C ASN A 768 59.26 5.94 9.71
N GLN A 769 58.35 5.18 10.33
CA GLN A 769 58.42 4.82 11.75
C GLN A 769 58.96 3.39 11.92
N GLU A 770 59.55 3.09 13.07
CA GLU A 770 60.01 1.74 13.39
C GLU A 770 58.80 0.88 13.78
N ILE A 771 58.44 -0.08 12.90
CA ILE A 771 57.25 -0.92 13.05
C ILE A 771 57.65 -2.26 13.71
N PRO A 772 56.93 -2.72 14.75
CA PRO A 772 57.18 -4.01 15.39
C PRO A 772 57.17 -5.18 14.38
N ASP A 773 58.05 -6.17 14.59
CA ASP A 773 58.19 -7.33 13.68
C ASP A 773 56.87 -8.08 13.43
N SER A 774 55.96 -8.10 14.41
CA SER A 774 54.62 -8.70 14.29
C SER A 774 53.70 -8.00 13.29
N LEU A 775 53.99 -6.75 12.92
CA LEU A 775 53.19 -5.92 12.01
C LEU A 775 53.91 -5.59 10.70
N LYS A 776 55.19 -5.96 10.54
CA LYS A 776 55.99 -5.69 9.33
C LYS A 776 55.38 -6.23 8.05
N ASP A 777 54.76 -7.41 8.09
CA ASP A 777 54.08 -7.98 6.91
C ASP A 777 52.95 -7.06 6.39
N ARG A 778 52.28 -6.32 7.28
CA ARG A 778 51.22 -5.37 6.91
C ARG A 778 51.80 -4.06 6.36
N SER A 779 52.93 -3.60 6.88
CA SER A 779 53.58 -2.35 6.43
C SER A 779 54.33 -2.49 5.12
N ASP A 780 55.07 -3.58 4.94
CA ASP A 780 55.90 -3.82 3.76
C ASP A 780 55.04 -3.98 2.50
N ARG A 781 53.86 -4.60 2.65
CA ARG A 781 52.88 -4.77 1.58
C ARG A 781 51.99 -3.54 1.32
N ASP A 782 52.24 -2.42 2.01
CA ASP A 782 51.51 -1.16 1.82
C ASP A 782 49.99 -1.23 2.12
N ILE A 783 49.59 -2.10 3.05
CA ILE A 783 48.16 -2.40 3.27
C ILE A 783 47.44 -1.19 3.85
N VAL A 784 46.32 -0.84 3.23
CA VAL A 784 45.34 0.10 3.80
C VAL A 784 44.27 -0.69 4.54
N THR A 785 44.13 -0.42 5.82
CA THR A 785 43.17 -1.09 6.70
C THR A 785 41.87 -0.32 6.75
N TYR A 786 40.77 -1.03 6.59
CA TYR A 786 39.40 -0.52 6.76
C TYR A 786 38.73 -1.30 7.89
N LEU A 787 38.37 -0.60 8.97
CA LEU A 787 37.62 -1.17 10.07
C LEU A 787 36.21 -0.61 10.07
N ASN A 788 35.22 -1.50 10.25
CA ASN A 788 33.80 -1.15 10.35
C ASN A 788 33.18 -2.00 11.46
N GLY A 789 32.57 -1.37 12.45
CA GLY A 789 32.04 -2.05 13.63
C GLY A 789 31.33 -1.11 14.59
N LYS A 790 31.15 -1.59 15.82
CA LYS A 790 30.63 -0.81 16.94
C LYS A 790 31.76 -0.52 17.91
N ASP A 791 31.74 0.68 18.50
CA ASP A 791 32.73 1.17 19.46
C ASP A 791 34.20 0.92 19.07
N LEU A 792 34.58 1.32 17.86
CA LEU A 792 35.97 1.13 17.38
C LEU A 792 36.99 1.98 18.14
N GLY A 793 36.55 2.94 18.96
CA GLY A 793 37.44 3.77 19.78
C GLY A 793 38.19 2.97 20.85
N GLY A 794 37.64 1.84 21.30
CA GLY A 794 38.26 0.95 22.29
C GLY A 794 39.29 -0.04 21.74
N LEU A 795 39.56 -0.03 20.43
CA LEU A 795 40.57 -0.92 19.84
C LEU A 795 41.98 -0.57 20.31
N VAL A 796 42.79 -1.58 20.66
CA VAL A 796 44.18 -1.40 21.11
C VAL A 796 44.99 -0.58 20.11
N ASP A 797 44.86 -0.87 18.81
CA ASP A 797 45.52 -0.16 17.71
C ASP A 797 45.28 1.37 17.70
N ILE A 798 44.22 1.83 18.37
CA ILE A 798 43.71 3.21 18.29
C ILE A 798 43.70 3.89 19.65
N SER A 799 43.64 3.11 20.73
CA SER A 799 43.68 3.59 22.11
C SER A 799 45.10 3.65 22.68
N ASP A 800 46.01 2.77 22.21
CA ASP A 800 47.41 2.74 22.65
C ASP A 800 48.25 3.86 22.02
N GLU A 801 48.99 4.60 22.86
CA GLU A 801 49.76 5.78 22.45
C GLU A 801 50.97 5.48 21.56
N GLU A 802 51.58 4.30 21.68
CA GLU A 802 52.68 3.88 20.81
C GLU A 802 52.16 3.47 19.43
N PHE A 803 51.03 2.76 19.40
CA PHE A 803 50.38 2.40 18.14
C PHE A 803 49.95 3.63 17.33
N LYS A 804 49.37 4.65 17.97
CA LYS A 804 48.95 5.90 17.30
C LYS A 804 50.08 6.56 16.50
N LYS A 805 51.33 6.50 17.00
CA LYS A 805 52.51 7.08 16.32
C LYS A 805 52.80 6.38 14.99
N LEU A 806 52.44 5.10 14.87
CA LEU A 806 52.67 4.28 13.68
C LEU A 806 51.59 4.48 12.60
N LEU A 807 50.51 5.22 12.88
CA LEU A 807 49.33 5.29 12.00
C LEU A 807 49.24 6.58 11.16
N LEU A 808 49.17 6.39 9.85
CA LEU A 808 48.61 7.34 8.90
C LEU A 808 47.08 7.20 8.86
N LEU A 809 46.39 7.75 9.87
CA LEU A 809 44.93 7.76 9.94
C LEU A 809 44.34 8.83 8.99
N ASP A 810 43.53 8.40 8.03
CA ASP A 810 42.95 9.24 6.98
C ASP A 810 41.47 9.57 7.22
N GLU A 811 40.71 8.63 7.77
CA GLU A 811 39.25 8.76 7.91
C GLU A 811 38.73 8.10 9.20
N VAL A 812 37.79 8.79 9.85
CA VAL A 812 36.99 8.32 10.98
C VAL A 812 35.53 8.66 10.72
N GLU A 813 34.63 7.68 10.86
CA GLU A 813 33.18 7.90 10.83
C GLU A 813 32.61 7.73 12.24
N ILE A 814 31.94 8.78 12.72
CA ILE A 814 31.35 8.85 14.06
C ILE A 814 29.83 8.92 13.92
N PHE A 815 29.14 8.02 14.61
CA PHE A 815 27.70 8.03 14.75
C PHE A 815 27.31 8.75 16.03
N TYR A 816 26.55 9.84 15.88
CA TYR A 816 25.97 10.61 16.96
C TYR A 816 24.51 10.23 17.15
N LYS A 817 24.09 10.13 18.41
CA LYS A 817 22.68 10.27 18.78
C LYS A 817 22.39 11.72 19.11
N TYR A 818 21.26 12.24 18.67
CA TYR A 818 20.81 13.59 19.00
C TYR A 818 19.41 13.61 19.59
N ASN A 819 19.14 14.66 20.35
CA ASN A 819 17.81 15.01 20.83
C ASN A 819 17.41 16.35 20.22
N TRP A 820 16.26 16.38 19.54
CA TRP A 820 15.77 17.59 18.88
C TRP A 820 14.25 17.65 18.92
N GLN A 821 13.72 18.65 19.63
CA GLN A 821 12.28 18.80 19.90
C GLN A 821 11.65 17.48 20.40
N ASN A 822 10.72 16.90 19.64
CA ASN A 822 10.03 15.64 19.97
C ASN A 822 10.82 14.39 19.58
N ILE A 823 11.94 14.52 18.88
CA ILE A 823 12.79 13.40 18.48
C ILE A 823 13.79 13.12 19.60
N LYS A 824 13.65 11.95 20.21
CA LYS A 824 14.62 11.41 21.15
C LYS A 824 15.48 10.36 20.45
N ASN A 825 16.80 10.42 20.64
CA ASN A 825 17.76 9.46 20.07
C ASN A 825 17.73 9.34 18.54
N GLY A 826 17.60 10.47 17.82
CA GLY A 826 17.76 10.49 16.38
C GLY A 826 19.21 10.14 15.98
N GLY A 827 19.39 9.49 14.83
CA GLY A 827 20.73 9.08 14.36
C GLY A 827 21.34 10.09 13.38
N TYR A 828 22.62 10.40 13.56
CA TYR A 828 23.38 11.28 12.66
C TYR A 828 24.82 10.79 12.52
N SER A 829 25.28 10.41 11.33
CA SER A 829 26.67 9.99 11.09
C SER A 829 27.47 11.13 10.49
N VAL A 830 28.71 11.34 10.92
CA VAL A 830 29.64 12.28 10.27
C VAL A 830 30.96 11.58 10.01
N LYS A 831 31.40 11.67 8.76
CA LYS A 831 32.68 11.15 8.32
C LYS A 831 33.72 12.27 8.24
N TYR A 832 34.71 12.24 9.10
CA TYR A 832 35.85 13.15 9.11
C TYR A 832 37.01 12.52 8.36
N ASN A 833 37.57 13.22 7.37
CA ASN A 833 38.67 12.65 6.59
C ASN A 833 39.58 13.70 5.94
N PHE A 834 40.77 13.26 5.55
CA PHE A 834 41.76 14.06 4.81
C PHE A 834 41.79 13.70 3.33
N SER A 835 40.62 13.50 2.72
CA SER A 835 40.52 13.40 1.26
C SER A 835 41.34 12.27 0.61
N ASN A 836 41.47 11.11 1.27
CA ASN A 836 42.26 9.98 0.78
C ASN A 836 43.77 10.30 0.67
N SER A 837 44.32 11.10 1.59
CA SER A 837 45.74 11.52 1.59
C SER A 837 46.70 10.35 1.54
N ILE A 838 46.33 9.23 2.15
CA ILE A 838 47.13 7.99 2.15
C ILE A 838 47.36 7.37 0.76
N TYR A 839 46.63 7.84 -0.27
CA TYR A 839 46.76 7.40 -1.67
C TYR A 839 47.29 8.49 -2.62
N ASN A 840 47.49 9.73 -2.15
CA ASN A 840 47.80 10.84 -3.04
C ASN A 840 49.19 10.68 -3.69
N LYS A 841 49.31 11.13 -4.95
CA LYS A 841 50.60 11.24 -5.66
C LYS A 841 51.48 12.27 -4.95
N SER A 842 52.80 12.08 -5.02
CA SER A 842 53.81 12.95 -4.42
C SER A 842 53.54 14.43 -4.72
N GLY A 843 53.34 15.24 -3.67
CA GLY A 843 53.11 16.69 -3.75
C GLY A 843 51.66 17.17 -3.58
N VAL A 844 50.67 16.27 -3.44
CA VAL A 844 49.27 16.65 -3.16
C VAL A 844 48.89 16.29 -1.74
N ASP A 845 48.86 17.29 -0.86
CA ASP A 845 48.41 17.14 0.53
C ASP A 845 46.87 17.18 0.61
N GLY A 846 46.27 16.43 1.52
CA GLY A 846 44.81 16.35 1.62
C GLY A 846 44.21 17.30 2.65
N ASN A 847 43.10 17.93 2.28
CA ASN A 847 42.38 18.85 3.14
C ASN A 847 41.42 18.08 4.05
N PHE A 848 41.36 18.52 5.30
CA PHE A 848 40.36 18.08 6.26
C PHE A 848 38.95 18.45 5.78
N ARG A 849 38.03 17.49 5.84
CA ARG A 849 36.62 17.67 5.51
C ARG A 849 35.74 16.78 6.37
N SER A 850 34.48 17.21 6.52
CA SER A 850 33.41 16.45 7.17
C SER A 850 32.31 16.10 6.16
N GLU A 851 31.80 14.88 6.19
CA GLU A 851 30.70 14.43 5.35
C GLU A 851 29.54 13.94 6.27
N PRO A 852 28.61 14.83 6.66
CA PRO A 852 27.46 14.48 7.48
C PRO A 852 26.38 13.69 6.72
N TYR A 853 25.67 12.85 7.46
CA TYR A 853 24.58 12.00 7.00
C TYR A 853 23.51 11.86 8.09
N LEU A 854 22.30 12.33 7.81
CA LEU A 854 21.15 12.21 8.71
C LEU A 854 20.39 10.91 8.45
N PHE A 855 20.18 10.11 9.50
CA PHE A 855 19.30 8.94 9.41
C PHE A 855 17.85 9.40 9.49
N LEU A 856 17.09 9.13 8.43
CA LEU A 856 15.69 9.51 8.33
C LEU A 856 14.80 8.38 8.85
N SER A 857 14.64 8.30 10.17
CA SER A 857 13.63 7.45 10.80
C SER A 857 12.21 7.93 10.45
N ASP A 858 11.19 7.09 10.66
CA ASP A 858 9.81 7.47 10.34
C ASP A 858 9.32 8.67 11.16
N THR A 859 9.86 8.88 12.36
CA THR A 859 9.64 10.09 13.15
C THR A 859 10.27 11.34 12.52
N VAL A 860 11.47 11.24 11.96
CA VAL A 860 12.15 12.35 11.26
C VAL A 860 11.44 12.70 9.95
N LYS A 861 10.98 11.69 9.20
CA LYS A 861 10.26 11.89 7.92
C LYS A 861 8.92 12.64 8.08
N LYS A 862 8.29 12.52 9.25
CA LYS A 862 7.02 13.20 9.59
C LYS A 862 7.19 14.67 9.98
N LEU A 863 8.43 15.17 10.12
CA LEU A 863 8.67 16.57 10.44
C LEU A 863 8.23 17.47 9.28
N SER A 864 7.53 18.55 9.62
CA SER A 864 7.13 19.58 8.66
C SER A 864 8.32 20.35 8.07
N ASN A 865 9.48 20.35 8.74
CA ASN A 865 10.68 21.07 8.27
C ASN A 865 11.97 20.30 8.62
N ILE A 866 12.29 19.29 7.81
CA ILE A 866 13.53 18.49 7.92
C ILE A 866 14.77 19.34 7.64
N ASP A 867 14.66 20.36 6.77
CA ASP A 867 15.80 21.21 6.41
C ASP A 867 16.31 22.03 7.59
N ARG A 868 15.42 22.47 8.49
CA ARG A 868 15.82 23.12 9.74
C ARG A 868 16.63 22.18 10.63
N LEU A 869 16.18 20.93 10.82
CA LEU A 869 16.93 19.93 11.59
C LEU A 869 18.32 19.68 10.97
N LYS A 870 18.40 19.50 9.64
CA LYS A 870 19.66 19.32 8.93
C LYS A 870 20.62 20.50 9.14
N LYS A 871 20.09 21.74 9.14
CA LYS A 871 20.86 22.96 9.37
C LYS A 871 21.42 23.00 10.80
N GLU A 872 20.58 22.82 11.81
CA GLU A 872 21.01 22.86 13.22
C GLU A 872 22.04 21.75 13.58
N LEU A 873 21.88 20.54 13.02
CA LEU A 873 22.85 19.46 13.19
C LEU A 873 24.18 19.75 12.47
N ALA A 874 24.14 20.36 11.28
CA ALA A 874 25.36 20.76 10.57
C ALA A 874 26.10 21.88 11.31
N ASP A 875 25.36 22.86 11.84
CA ASP A 875 25.90 23.95 12.64
C ASP A 875 26.62 23.44 13.89
N THR A 876 26.00 22.49 14.60
CA THR A 876 26.59 21.87 15.80
C THR A 876 27.93 21.20 15.48
N ILE A 877 28.07 20.58 14.31
CA ILE A 877 29.33 19.99 13.84
C ILE A 877 30.36 21.05 13.45
N ASP A 878 29.93 22.16 12.84
CA ASP A 878 30.80 23.28 12.51
C ASP A 878 31.37 23.94 13.78
N ASP A 879 30.57 24.08 14.82
CA ASP A 879 31.02 24.61 16.11
C ASP A 879 31.95 23.61 16.81
N LEU A 880 31.63 22.31 16.78
CA LEU A 880 32.52 21.25 17.28
C LEU A 880 33.89 21.30 16.58
N LYS A 881 33.92 21.47 15.26
CA LYS A 881 35.17 21.65 14.50
C LYS A 881 36.00 22.84 15.00
N ILE A 882 35.37 23.99 15.22
CA ILE A 882 36.05 25.18 15.73
C ILE A 882 36.63 24.92 17.12
N THR A 883 35.88 24.28 18.02
CA THR A 883 36.37 23.89 19.35
C THR A 883 37.59 22.98 19.25
N LYS A 884 37.54 21.93 18.40
CA LYS A 884 38.67 21.01 18.22
C LYS A 884 39.89 21.66 17.58
N LEU A 885 39.69 22.61 16.67
CA LEU A 885 40.80 23.40 16.11
C LEU A 885 41.52 24.23 17.17
N LYS A 886 40.78 24.81 18.14
CA LYS A 886 41.35 25.56 19.28
C LYS A 886 42.07 24.63 20.26
N GLU A 887 41.48 23.47 20.60
CA GLU A 887 42.09 22.48 21.51
C GLU A 887 43.47 21.99 21.04
N TYR A 888 43.67 21.91 19.73
CA TYR A 888 44.92 21.43 19.11
C TYR A 888 45.85 22.58 18.65
N ASN A 889 45.64 23.82 19.14
CA ASN A 889 46.44 25.01 18.83
C ASN A 889 46.62 25.27 17.31
N ILE A 890 45.59 24.95 16.53
CA ILE A 890 45.58 25.19 15.07
C ILE A 890 45.05 26.60 14.76
N LEU A 891 44.11 27.06 15.60
CA LEU A 891 43.61 28.42 15.72
C LEU A 891 44.18 29.06 16.99
#